data_AF-A0A0K0FCC2-F1
#
_entry.id   AF-A0A0K0FCC2-F1
#
_cell.length_a   1.000
_cell.length_b   1.000
_cell.length_c   1.000
_cell.angle_alpha   90.00
_cell.angle_beta   90.00
_cell.angle_gamma   90.00
#
_symmetry.space_group_name_H-M   'P 1'
#
loop_
_entity.id
_entity.type
_entity.pdbx_description
1 polymer ?
#
loop_
_entity_poly.entity_id
_entity_poly.type
_entity_poly.pdbx_seq_one_letter_code
_entity_poly.pdbx_strand_id
1 'polypeptide(L)'
;MVITSNDLESNKWRNEEVKEMEKKESNVSFKKMVMMIIIIRNWISKALKGKKNNYGIDAELSEKEKALFIDNIFGNDIEEKDPLYYQIYTTLICGNKAFRQRLKDTFALFTVSQTSTFYYYWTFIVTLAIAYNLVFICVFIFREAYENYFNEWLLVNQITDVIYIIDMICHSRKEFLEDGILRNDGYKMLKRYFKSKIFIFDVISILPTDFIVKYHYLLVFARINTLTRVYRISDFINMTDTRTNWPHLFRVIKLISVCFIIFHWNGCFYFLISIAYNYQNATIEDWVYSFDKIADPRVPNCDPRFPEVENCFMNESYNMAYNRNDYLDELDLFWENKTRTIPFGNLTKKYQLSFYWSALTLVTLGEQAWPNNTFQMCFEILDTLVGLCVFAAIVGDVGNMISSMNEQKSRFEERLDGCKQYMRYRNVRPQLNEKIIEWFHYTWRSNIAKVDEESIVELLPRQLYGQLAISNHMKTLSKVKLFQDCEIGVLYEIILRLKPRIFSPQDYVCKKGDVGNEMYIIESGNLEVVSEDGNVIFVTLEKGAVFGELALLNIPGSKHGNKRTASIRSKGYSQLYGLSKDDLWECINEFPNAKNILIEKGKEILRKDNLLDENMESNLFEECRSTEDIYHTLLYYVKNLEEKIDDINSTYKNGTRELKQKLTMLEKNYKVNKKKIKMDYERKKNQTASVWEKR
;
A
#
# COMPACT_ATOMS: atom_id res chain seq x y z
N MET A 1 -42.75 28.85 -43.50
CA MET A 1 -43.91 29.06 -42.60
C MET A 1 -44.05 30.56 -42.38
N VAL A 2 -45.22 31.14 -42.70
CA VAL A 2 -45.51 32.56 -42.44
C VAL A 2 -45.86 32.70 -40.97
N ILE A 3 -45.01 33.39 -40.21
CA ILE A 3 -45.26 33.72 -38.79
C ILE A 3 -46.19 34.92 -38.77
N THR A 4 -47.34 34.81 -38.10
CA THR A 4 -48.31 35.91 -37.99
C THR A 4 -47.93 36.84 -36.83
N SER A 5 -48.31 38.12 -36.91
CA SER A 5 -47.97 39.16 -35.91
C SER A 5 -48.41 38.82 -34.48
N ASN A 6 -49.42 37.97 -34.32
CA ASN A 6 -49.92 37.54 -33.01
C ASN A 6 -48.95 36.57 -32.29
N ASP A 7 -48.09 35.86 -33.02
CA ASP A 7 -47.09 34.94 -32.45
C ASP A 7 -45.86 35.70 -31.92
N LEU A 8 -45.60 36.91 -32.42
CA LEU A 8 -44.51 37.78 -31.96
C LEU A 8 -44.86 38.49 -30.65
N GLU A 9 -46.12 38.88 -30.44
CA GLU A 9 -46.56 39.49 -29.18
C GLU A 9 -46.66 38.48 -28.05
N SER A 10 -47.19 37.27 -28.27
CA SER A 10 -47.28 36.25 -27.21
C SER A 10 -45.90 35.78 -26.72
N ASN A 11 -44.91 35.68 -27.61
CA ASN A 11 -43.52 35.37 -27.25
C ASN A 11 -42.81 36.51 -26.52
N LYS A 12 -43.23 37.77 -26.74
CA LYS A 12 -42.65 38.93 -26.05
C LYS A 12 -43.12 39.02 -24.60
N TRP A 13 -44.41 38.85 -24.35
CA TRP A 13 -44.99 38.78 -23.00
C TRP A 13 -44.45 37.59 -22.20
N ARG A 14 -44.33 36.42 -22.83
CA ARG A 14 -43.76 35.22 -22.19
C ARG A 14 -42.28 35.38 -21.82
N ASN A 15 -41.50 36.10 -22.63
CA ASN A 15 -40.10 36.40 -22.34
C ASN A 15 -39.92 37.47 -21.25
N GLU A 16 -40.87 38.39 -21.10
CA GLU A 16 -40.84 39.39 -20.01
C GLU A 16 -41.25 38.79 -18.66
N GLU A 17 -42.25 37.90 -18.63
CA GLU A 17 -42.62 37.16 -17.41
C GLU A 17 -41.50 36.21 -16.95
N VAL A 18 -40.82 35.52 -17.88
CA VAL A 18 -39.66 34.67 -17.55
C VAL A 18 -38.51 35.51 -17.00
N LYS A 19 -38.23 36.68 -17.58
CA LYS A 19 -37.20 37.60 -17.06
C LYS A 19 -37.53 38.14 -15.66
N GLU A 20 -38.79 38.42 -15.35
CA GLU A 20 -39.20 38.84 -14.01
C GLU A 20 -39.13 37.70 -12.99
N MET A 21 -39.50 36.48 -13.38
CA MET A 21 -39.34 35.29 -12.53
C MET A 21 -37.87 34.98 -12.25
N GLU A 22 -36.99 35.06 -13.26
CA GLU A 22 -35.53 34.89 -13.11
C GLU A 22 -34.91 35.98 -12.23
N LYS A 23 -35.41 37.22 -12.30
CA LYS A 23 -34.96 38.34 -11.45
C LYS A 23 -35.40 38.16 -9.99
N LYS A 24 -36.59 37.60 -9.76
CA LYS A 24 -37.08 37.24 -8.42
C LYS A 24 -36.31 36.05 -7.83
N GLU A 25 -36.04 34.99 -8.60
CA GLU A 25 -35.24 33.85 -8.15
C GLU A 25 -33.78 34.21 -7.85
N SER A 26 -33.14 35.05 -8.68
CA SER A 26 -31.76 35.48 -8.45
C SER A 26 -31.62 36.32 -7.17
N ASN A 27 -32.60 37.18 -6.87
CA ASN A 27 -32.64 37.97 -5.64
C ASN A 27 -32.85 37.10 -4.40
N VAL A 28 -33.69 36.06 -4.46
CA VAL A 28 -33.89 35.10 -3.37
C VAL A 28 -32.62 34.25 -3.17
N SER A 29 -31.93 33.88 -4.24
CA SER A 29 -30.69 33.09 -4.18
C SER A 29 -29.50 33.90 -3.65
N PHE A 30 -29.35 35.16 -4.06
CA PHE A 30 -28.35 36.08 -3.51
C PHE A 30 -28.55 36.28 -2.00
N LYS A 31 -29.81 36.43 -1.55
CA LYS A 31 -30.14 36.47 -0.11
C LYS A 31 -29.77 35.17 0.62
N LYS A 32 -29.93 33.98 0.00
CA LYS A 32 -29.48 32.69 0.56
C LYS A 32 -27.96 32.59 0.68
N MET A 33 -27.21 33.05 -0.33
CA MET A 33 -25.74 33.07 -0.32
C MET A 33 -25.21 34.01 0.78
N VAL A 34 -25.77 35.21 0.89
CA VAL A 34 -25.43 36.17 1.95
C VAL A 34 -25.78 35.59 3.33
N MET A 35 -26.93 34.94 3.48
CA MET A 35 -27.29 34.22 4.71
C MET A 35 -26.31 33.11 5.06
N MET A 36 -25.86 32.32 4.09
CA MET A 36 -24.87 31.26 4.32
C MET A 36 -23.53 31.84 4.78
N ILE A 37 -23.06 32.92 4.15
CA ILE A 37 -21.83 33.64 4.55
C ILE A 37 -21.98 34.22 5.97
N ILE A 38 -23.15 34.78 6.31
CA ILE A 38 -23.44 35.30 7.65
C ILE A 38 -23.50 34.18 8.69
N ILE A 39 -24.10 33.02 8.36
CA ILE A 39 -24.17 31.85 9.24
C ILE A 39 -22.76 31.31 9.49
N ILE A 40 -21.93 31.17 8.44
CA ILE A 40 -20.54 30.74 8.55
C ILE A 40 -19.74 31.76 9.37
N ARG A 41 -19.88 33.06 9.12
CA ARG A 41 -19.24 34.14 9.89
C ARG A 41 -19.64 34.11 11.37
N ASN A 42 -20.93 33.95 11.65
CA ASN A 42 -21.46 33.89 13.02
C ASN A 42 -21.04 32.60 13.72
N TRP A 43 -20.99 31.48 13.02
CA TRP A 43 -20.50 30.21 13.54
C TRP A 43 -18.99 30.29 13.86
N ILE A 44 -18.18 30.85 12.96
CA ILE A 44 -16.76 31.12 13.16
C ILE A 44 -16.55 32.09 14.35
N SER A 45 -17.30 33.18 14.41
CA SER A 45 -17.28 34.15 15.52
C SER A 45 -17.59 33.50 16.88
N LYS A 46 -18.56 32.58 16.92
CA LYS A 46 -18.98 31.88 18.13
C LYS A 46 -18.01 30.76 18.53
N ALA A 47 -17.39 30.10 17.56
CA ALA A 47 -16.35 29.09 17.78
C ALA A 47 -15.02 29.71 18.26
N LEU A 48 -14.68 30.92 17.79
CA LEU A 48 -13.49 31.67 18.20
C LEU A 48 -13.65 32.31 19.59
N LYS A 49 -14.87 32.69 19.99
CA LYS A 49 -15.18 33.22 21.34
C LYS A 49 -15.31 32.15 22.43
N GLY A 50 -14.43 31.15 22.42
CA GLY A 50 -14.29 30.19 23.52
C GLY A 50 -13.82 30.89 24.81
N LYS A 51 -14.76 31.13 25.73
CA LYS A 51 -14.61 31.50 27.16
C LYS A 51 -13.53 32.55 27.52
N LYS A 52 -13.97 33.80 27.71
CA LYS A 52 -13.49 34.66 28.81
C LYS A 52 -14.57 34.69 29.91
N ASN A 53 -14.10 34.68 31.15
CA ASN A 53 -14.76 34.25 32.38
C ASN A 53 -15.95 35.10 32.88
N ASN A 54 -16.78 34.43 33.69
CA ASN A 54 -17.46 34.80 34.95
C ASN A 54 -18.22 36.14 35.12
N TYR A 55 -19.29 35.96 35.91
CA TYR A 55 -20.20 36.89 36.59
C TYR A 55 -21.53 37.21 35.89
N GLY A 56 -22.59 37.01 36.68
CA GLY A 56 -23.99 37.01 36.29
C GLY A 56 -24.57 38.38 35.95
N ILE A 57 -25.83 38.32 35.52
CA ILE A 57 -26.86 39.37 35.43
C ILE A 57 -27.23 39.86 34.00
N ASP A 58 -26.39 39.75 32.97
CA ASP A 58 -26.71 40.38 31.66
C ASP A 58 -27.38 39.47 30.59
N ALA A 59 -27.94 38.31 30.96
CA ALA A 59 -28.47 37.35 29.98
C ALA A 59 -29.89 37.66 29.45
N GLU A 60 -30.70 38.44 30.17
CA GLU A 60 -32.09 38.74 29.76
C GLU A 60 -32.22 39.98 28.86
N LEU A 61 -31.26 40.92 28.91
CA LEU A 61 -31.31 42.13 28.09
C LEU A 61 -30.95 41.84 26.60
N SER A 62 -30.01 40.91 26.36
CA SER A 62 -29.52 40.60 25.01
C SER A 62 -30.52 39.85 24.12
N GLU A 63 -31.45 39.07 24.70
CA GLU A 63 -32.46 38.35 23.92
C GLU A 63 -33.58 39.29 23.43
N LYS A 64 -33.95 40.30 24.23
CA LYS A 64 -34.90 41.35 23.81
C LYS A 64 -34.33 42.23 22.69
N GLU A 65 -33.04 42.58 22.75
CA GLU A 65 -32.38 43.36 21.70
C GLU A 65 -32.22 42.57 20.40
N LYS A 66 -31.98 41.26 20.46
CA LYS A 66 -31.95 40.39 19.28
C LYS A 66 -33.33 40.20 18.65
N ALA A 67 -34.38 40.09 19.46
CA ALA A 67 -35.76 40.01 18.96
C ALA A 67 -36.16 41.31 18.26
N LEU A 68 -35.83 42.47 18.83
CA LEU A 68 -36.11 43.79 18.25
C LEU A 68 -35.30 44.07 16.97
N PHE A 69 -34.06 43.57 16.88
CA PHE A 69 -33.22 43.70 15.70
C PHE A 69 -33.68 42.81 14.53
N ILE A 70 -34.25 41.63 14.83
CA ILE A 70 -34.85 40.75 13.83
C ILE A 70 -36.17 41.36 13.32
N ASP A 71 -37.01 41.91 14.20
CA ASP A 71 -38.24 42.61 13.79
C ASP A 71 -37.96 43.83 12.90
N ASN A 72 -36.93 44.62 13.22
CA ASN A 72 -36.56 45.78 12.41
C ASN A 72 -35.95 45.45 11.04
N ILE A 73 -35.43 44.23 10.83
CA ILE A 73 -34.84 43.81 9.55
C ILE A 73 -35.87 43.17 8.62
N PHE A 74 -36.89 42.52 9.19
CA PHE A 74 -37.88 41.74 8.42
C PHE A 74 -39.30 42.33 8.46
N GLY A 75 -39.51 43.44 9.17
CA GLY A 75 -40.82 43.97 9.51
C GLY A 75 -41.58 44.72 8.41
N ASN A 76 -40.95 45.08 7.30
CA ASN A 76 -41.65 45.77 6.21
C ASN A 76 -41.39 45.05 4.89
N ASP A 77 -42.47 44.71 4.20
CA ASP A 77 -42.56 44.16 2.83
C ASP A 77 -42.64 42.63 2.69
N ILE A 78 -43.62 41.99 3.34
CA ILE A 78 -44.19 40.73 2.81
C ILE A 78 -45.70 40.69 3.08
N GLU A 79 -46.48 41.36 2.22
CA GLU A 79 -47.86 40.92 1.95
C GLU A 79 -47.81 39.78 0.90
N GLU A 80 -48.52 38.69 1.23
CA GLU A 80 -48.90 37.55 0.39
C GLU A 80 -47.81 36.66 -0.26
N LYS A 81 -47.54 35.47 0.35
CA LYS A 81 -47.87 34.13 -0.22
C LYS A 81 -47.27 32.93 0.56
N ASP A 82 -48.03 31.83 0.53
CA ASP A 82 -47.80 30.43 0.93
C ASP A 82 -47.86 29.97 2.41
N PRO A 83 -49.01 29.41 2.88
CA PRO A 83 -49.15 28.88 4.25
C PRO A 83 -48.31 27.62 4.54
N LEU A 84 -47.87 26.88 3.52
CA LEU A 84 -47.03 25.68 3.66
C LEU A 84 -45.60 26.03 4.11
N TYR A 85 -45.04 27.14 3.62
CA TYR A 85 -43.69 27.59 3.97
C TYR A 85 -43.62 28.09 5.42
N TYR A 86 -44.64 28.82 5.87
CA TYR A 86 -44.76 29.26 7.27
C TYR A 86 -44.97 28.07 8.22
N GLN A 87 -45.72 27.04 7.81
CA GLN A 87 -45.89 25.80 8.57
C GLN A 87 -44.59 24.99 8.70
N ILE A 88 -43.81 24.85 7.63
CA ILE A 88 -42.51 24.15 7.64
C ILE A 88 -41.47 24.94 8.46
N TYR A 89 -41.45 26.26 8.33
CA TYR A 89 -40.57 27.15 9.10
C TYR A 89 -40.86 27.07 10.61
N THR A 90 -42.15 27.09 11.00
CA THR A 90 -42.55 26.96 12.41
C THR A 90 -42.34 25.54 12.96
N THR A 91 -42.48 24.48 12.17
CA THR A 91 -42.18 23.11 12.63
C THR A 91 -40.67 22.81 12.74
N LEU A 92 -39.82 23.31 11.83
CA LEU A 92 -38.37 23.08 11.90
C LEU A 92 -37.64 23.97 12.93
N ILE A 93 -38.13 25.19 13.19
CA ILE A 93 -37.45 26.15 14.07
C ILE A 93 -38.09 26.22 15.47
N CYS A 94 -39.40 26.02 15.61
CA CYS A 94 -40.09 25.95 16.91
C CYS A 94 -40.36 24.51 17.38
N GLY A 95 -40.10 23.49 16.56
CA GLY A 95 -40.26 22.09 16.93
C GLY A 95 -39.13 21.55 17.82
N ASN A 96 -39.43 21.38 19.10
CA ASN A 96 -38.79 20.49 20.06
C ASN A 96 -37.37 20.89 20.55
N LYS A 97 -37.31 21.76 21.57
CA LYS A 97 -36.08 22.08 22.34
C LYS A 97 -35.32 20.80 22.77
N ALA A 98 -36.02 19.70 23.04
CA ALA A 98 -35.42 18.41 23.39
C ALA A 98 -34.65 17.76 22.23
N PHE A 99 -35.12 17.88 20.98
CA PHE A 99 -34.41 17.37 19.80
C PHE A 99 -33.15 18.19 19.52
N ARG A 100 -33.25 19.53 19.64
CA ARG A 100 -32.09 20.43 19.48
C ARG A 100 -31.05 20.23 20.58
N GLN A 101 -31.48 19.91 21.81
CA GLN A 101 -30.59 19.59 22.92
C GLN A 101 -29.91 18.23 22.71
N ARG A 102 -30.68 17.18 22.35
CA ARG A 102 -30.14 15.86 21.99
C ARG A 102 -29.13 15.94 20.83
N LEU A 103 -29.44 16.70 19.77
CA LEU A 103 -28.49 16.93 18.69
C LEU A 103 -27.22 17.61 19.18
N LYS A 104 -27.30 18.65 20.02
CA LYS A 104 -26.12 19.30 20.59
C LYS A 104 -25.28 18.36 21.45
N ASP A 105 -25.91 17.53 22.26
CA ASP A 105 -25.24 16.57 23.14
C ASP A 105 -24.58 15.45 22.31
N THR A 106 -25.26 14.92 21.28
CA THR A 106 -24.71 13.95 20.33
C THR A 106 -23.58 14.55 19.49
N PHE A 107 -23.71 15.79 18.99
CA PHE A 107 -22.64 16.48 18.25
C PHE A 107 -21.45 16.88 19.13
N ALA A 108 -21.65 17.04 20.45
CA ALA A 108 -20.56 17.27 21.39
C ALA A 108 -19.74 15.99 21.64
N LEU A 109 -20.38 14.81 21.53
CA LEU A 109 -19.75 13.49 21.65
C LEU A 109 -19.24 12.92 20.32
N PHE A 110 -19.61 13.52 19.18
CA PHE A 110 -19.19 13.04 17.87
C PHE A 110 -17.70 13.32 17.64
N THR A 111 -16.90 12.25 17.68
CA THR A 111 -15.50 12.23 17.26
C THR A 111 -15.29 11.21 16.15
N VAL A 112 -14.40 11.54 15.22
CA VAL A 112 -14.07 10.70 14.07
C VAL A 112 -12.66 10.17 14.25
N SER A 113 -12.57 8.87 14.55
CA SER A 113 -11.29 8.21 14.69
C SER A 113 -10.65 7.88 13.35
N GLN A 114 -9.35 8.13 13.22
CA GLN A 114 -8.60 7.96 11.97
C GLN A 114 -8.54 6.50 11.51
N THR A 115 -8.54 5.56 12.46
CA THR A 115 -8.45 4.13 12.20
C THR A 115 -9.82 3.47 12.04
N SER A 116 -10.92 4.22 12.27
CA SER A 116 -12.27 3.65 12.22
C SER A 116 -12.63 3.11 10.84
N THR A 117 -13.49 2.09 10.82
CA THR A 117 -14.08 1.56 9.58
C THR A 117 -15.03 2.60 8.96
N PHE A 118 -15.77 3.33 9.79
CA PHE A 118 -16.62 4.44 9.36
C PHE A 118 -15.84 5.48 8.55
N TYR A 119 -14.72 5.98 9.08
CA TYR A 119 -13.93 7.00 8.39
C TYR A 119 -13.37 6.50 7.05
N TYR A 120 -13.00 5.22 6.95
CA TYR A 120 -12.57 4.61 5.69
C TYR A 120 -13.68 4.65 4.62
N TYR A 121 -14.87 4.14 4.93
CA TYR A 121 -15.99 4.17 3.98
C TYR A 121 -16.42 5.60 3.65
N TRP A 122 -16.33 6.52 4.60
CA TRP A 122 -16.57 7.93 4.36
C TRP A 122 -15.56 8.52 3.36
N THR A 123 -14.26 8.26 3.54
CA THR A 123 -13.23 8.71 2.57
C THR A 123 -13.42 8.11 1.18
N PHE A 124 -13.96 6.89 1.08
CA PHE A 124 -14.34 6.29 -0.20
C PHE A 124 -15.48 7.06 -0.88
N ILE A 125 -16.56 7.39 -0.16
CA ILE A 125 -17.68 8.19 -0.68
C ILE A 125 -17.20 9.56 -1.17
N VAL A 126 -16.35 10.23 -0.39
CA VAL A 126 -15.78 11.53 -0.78
C VAL A 126 -14.89 11.40 -2.02
N THR A 127 -14.09 10.33 -2.10
CA THR A 127 -13.26 10.04 -3.29
C THR A 127 -14.12 9.80 -4.53
N LEU A 128 -15.25 9.10 -4.40
CA LEU A 128 -16.19 8.89 -5.50
C LEU A 128 -16.80 10.22 -5.98
N ALA A 129 -17.17 11.11 -5.05
CA ALA A 129 -17.65 12.45 -5.40
C ALA A 129 -16.60 13.29 -6.13
N ILE A 130 -15.33 13.20 -5.72
CA ILE A 130 -14.21 13.88 -6.41
C ILE A 130 -13.98 13.25 -7.79
N ALA A 131 -13.98 11.92 -7.91
CA ALA A 131 -13.81 11.23 -9.18
C ALA A 131 -14.91 11.60 -10.19
N TYR A 132 -16.16 11.73 -9.72
CA TYR A 132 -17.27 12.26 -10.51
C TYR A 132 -16.96 13.67 -11.03
N ASN A 133 -16.63 14.61 -10.14
CA ASN A 133 -16.32 15.99 -10.54
C ASN A 133 -15.12 16.05 -11.51
N LEU A 134 -14.10 15.23 -11.28
CA LEU A 134 -12.89 15.16 -12.11
C LEU A 134 -13.18 14.68 -13.54
N VAL A 135 -14.16 13.81 -13.75
CA VAL A 135 -14.56 13.36 -15.10
C VAL A 135 -15.57 14.33 -15.71
N PHE A 136 -16.68 14.59 -15.01
CA PHE A 136 -17.82 15.25 -15.63
C PHE A 136 -17.62 16.75 -15.85
N ILE A 137 -16.75 17.45 -15.09
CA ILE A 137 -16.46 18.86 -15.39
C ILE A 137 -15.95 19.01 -16.82
N CYS A 138 -15.02 18.16 -17.27
CA CYS A 138 -14.48 18.28 -18.62
C CYS A 138 -15.46 17.83 -19.71
N VAL A 139 -16.29 16.80 -19.44
CA VAL A 139 -17.30 16.32 -20.40
C VAL A 139 -18.32 17.40 -20.77
N PHE A 140 -18.66 18.31 -19.86
CA PHE A 140 -19.67 19.34 -20.13
C PHE A 140 -19.22 20.41 -21.14
N ILE A 141 -17.97 20.36 -21.61
CA ILE A 141 -17.52 21.14 -22.76
C ILE A 141 -18.23 20.76 -24.06
N PHE A 142 -18.65 19.49 -24.18
CA PHE A 142 -19.39 19.02 -25.34
C PHE A 142 -20.82 19.56 -25.26
N ARG A 143 -21.19 20.40 -26.22
CA ARG A 143 -22.50 21.08 -26.26
C ARG A 143 -23.68 20.11 -26.08
N GLU A 144 -23.63 18.94 -26.71
CA GLU A 144 -24.65 17.92 -26.60
C GLU A 144 -24.80 17.35 -25.18
N ALA A 145 -23.71 17.27 -24.42
CA ALA A 145 -23.77 16.84 -23.02
C ALA A 145 -24.41 17.93 -22.15
N TYR A 146 -24.06 19.20 -22.39
CA TYR A 146 -24.66 20.33 -21.71
C TYR A 146 -26.17 20.43 -21.99
N GLU A 147 -26.59 20.45 -23.26
CA GLU A 147 -28.00 20.68 -23.60
C GLU A 147 -28.92 19.54 -23.13
N ASN A 148 -28.45 18.29 -23.18
CA ASN A 148 -29.30 17.14 -22.85
C ASN A 148 -29.30 16.76 -21.36
N TYR A 149 -28.23 17.05 -20.61
CA TYR A 149 -28.03 16.49 -19.26
C TYR A 149 -27.71 17.54 -18.17
N PHE A 150 -27.86 18.84 -18.45
CA PHE A 150 -27.51 19.89 -17.49
C PHE A 150 -28.28 19.82 -16.17
N ASN A 151 -29.57 19.49 -16.20
CA ASN A 151 -30.40 19.45 -15.00
C ASN A 151 -30.01 18.28 -14.10
N GLU A 152 -29.78 17.11 -14.67
CA GLU A 152 -29.33 15.91 -13.99
C GLU A 152 -27.93 16.13 -13.39
N TRP A 153 -27.04 16.76 -14.14
CA TRP A 153 -25.70 17.12 -13.65
C TRP A 153 -25.76 18.11 -12.50
N LEU A 154 -26.63 19.12 -12.56
CA LEU A 154 -26.82 20.06 -11.45
C LEU A 154 -27.32 19.35 -10.19
N LEU A 155 -28.24 18.39 -10.31
CA LEU A 155 -28.71 17.59 -9.16
C LEU A 155 -27.60 16.78 -8.52
N VAL A 156 -26.79 16.06 -9.32
CA VAL A 156 -25.68 15.26 -8.79
C VAL A 156 -24.63 16.15 -8.14
N ASN A 157 -24.38 17.33 -8.68
CA ASN A 157 -23.46 18.28 -8.10
C ASN A 157 -23.92 18.84 -6.75
N GLN A 158 -25.21 19.12 -6.58
CA GLN A 158 -25.74 19.50 -5.26
C GLN A 158 -25.51 18.39 -4.24
N ILE A 159 -25.60 17.13 -4.66
CA ILE A 159 -25.28 15.97 -3.80
C ILE A 159 -23.78 15.96 -3.46
N THR A 160 -22.87 16.20 -4.41
CA THR A 160 -21.43 16.23 -4.12
C THR A 160 -21.04 17.40 -3.22
N ASP A 161 -21.67 18.56 -3.35
CA ASP A 161 -21.47 19.71 -2.44
C ASP A 161 -21.95 19.40 -1.01
N VAL A 162 -23.09 18.72 -0.86
CA VAL A 162 -23.55 18.22 0.46
C VAL A 162 -22.54 17.25 1.06
N ILE A 163 -21.98 16.33 0.26
CA ILE A 163 -20.92 15.41 0.71
C ILE A 163 -19.70 16.19 1.20
N TYR A 164 -19.28 17.24 0.49
CA TYR A 164 -18.14 18.08 0.90
C TYR A 164 -18.40 18.86 2.19
N ILE A 165 -19.63 19.36 2.38
CA ILE A 165 -20.03 20.02 3.64
C ILE A 165 -19.96 19.02 4.80
N ILE A 166 -20.49 17.80 4.63
CA ILE A 166 -20.41 16.76 5.66
C ILE A 166 -18.94 16.39 5.93
N ASP A 167 -18.09 16.34 4.90
CA ASP A 167 -16.67 16.02 5.06
C ASP A 167 -15.93 17.10 5.87
N MET A 168 -16.28 18.39 5.72
CA MET A 168 -15.74 19.45 6.60
C MET A 168 -16.11 19.23 8.06
N ILE A 169 -17.36 18.78 8.31
CA ILE A 169 -17.81 18.46 9.67
C ILE A 169 -16.97 17.30 10.22
N CYS A 170 -16.75 16.24 9.43
CA CYS A 170 -15.88 15.12 9.79
C CYS A 170 -14.43 15.57 10.07
N HIS A 171 -13.85 16.46 9.26
CA HIS A 171 -12.49 17.00 9.50
C HIS A 171 -12.40 17.85 10.76
N SER A 172 -13.42 18.66 11.03
CA SER A 172 -13.49 19.47 12.25
C SER A 172 -13.53 18.63 13.53
N ARG A 173 -13.93 17.36 13.40
CA ARG A 173 -14.05 16.35 14.46
C ARG A 173 -13.10 15.16 14.26
N LYS A 174 -12.05 15.32 13.47
CA LYS A 174 -11.01 14.30 13.28
C LYS A 174 -10.07 14.28 14.49
N GLU A 175 -9.93 13.11 15.11
CA GLU A 175 -9.00 12.89 16.22
C GLU A 175 -7.56 13.07 15.74
N PHE A 176 -6.69 13.55 16.63
CA PHE A 176 -5.28 13.71 16.34
C PHE A 176 -4.43 13.17 17.48
N LEU A 177 -3.23 12.72 17.13
CA LEU A 177 -2.25 12.23 18.06
C LEU A 177 -1.41 13.41 18.57
N GLU A 178 -1.30 13.54 19.88
CA GLU A 178 -0.45 14.52 20.57
C GLU A 178 0.28 13.76 21.69
N ASP A 179 1.61 13.74 21.63
CA ASP A 179 2.47 13.00 22.57
C ASP A 179 2.12 11.51 22.73
N GLY A 180 1.75 10.84 21.63
CA GLY A 180 1.38 9.41 21.67
C GLY A 180 -0.07 9.13 22.08
N ILE A 181 -0.81 10.14 22.57
CA ILE A 181 -2.18 10.00 23.07
C ILE A 181 -3.16 10.56 22.04
N LEU A 182 -4.21 9.80 21.77
CA LEU A 182 -5.32 10.24 20.94
C LEU A 182 -6.14 11.29 21.70
N ARG A 183 -6.20 12.51 21.18
CA ARG A 183 -6.94 13.61 21.78
C ARG A 183 -8.32 13.74 21.14
N ASN A 184 -9.34 13.71 22.00
CA ASN A 184 -10.76 13.76 21.63
C ASN A 184 -11.44 15.10 22.04
N ASP A 185 -10.63 16.12 22.32
CA ASP A 185 -11.10 17.45 22.73
C ASP A 185 -11.67 18.24 21.54
N GLY A 186 -12.99 18.29 21.40
CA GLY A 186 -13.66 18.93 20.26
C GLY A 186 -13.22 20.37 19.95
N TYR A 187 -12.92 21.19 20.98
CA TYR A 187 -12.41 22.55 20.77
C TYR A 187 -10.99 22.58 20.18
N LYS A 188 -10.09 21.71 20.67
CA LYS A 188 -8.71 21.64 20.16
C LYS A 188 -8.66 21.13 18.73
N MET A 189 -9.50 20.13 18.42
CA MET A 189 -9.63 19.56 17.06
C MET A 189 -10.08 20.64 16.07
N LEU A 190 -11.13 21.39 16.42
CA LEU A 190 -11.66 22.48 15.60
C LEU A 190 -10.63 23.62 15.42
N LYS A 191 -9.97 24.04 16.51
CA LYS A 191 -8.92 25.09 16.46
C LYS A 191 -7.75 24.67 15.56
N ARG A 192 -7.35 23.40 15.62
CA ARG A 192 -6.32 22.83 14.74
C ARG A 192 -6.76 22.84 13.29
N TYR A 193 -8.01 22.43 13.01
CA TYR A 193 -8.56 22.45 11.66
C TYR A 193 -8.58 23.86 11.05
N PHE A 194 -9.08 24.86 11.77
CA PHE A 194 -9.09 26.25 11.28
C PHE A 194 -7.70 26.86 11.06
N LYS A 195 -6.68 26.41 11.80
CA LYS A 195 -5.30 26.85 11.59
C LYS A 195 -4.63 26.13 10.40
N SER A 196 -5.20 25.00 9.96
CA SER A 196 -4.66 24.21 8.86
C SER A 196 -4.96 24.86 7.50
N LYS A 197 -4.01 24.74 6.56
CA LYS A 197 -4.24 25.13 5.15
C LYS A 197 -5.37 24.34 4.50
N ILE A 198 -5.68 23.15 5.02
CA ILE A 198 -6.76 22.27 4.55
C ILE A 198 -8.12 22.99 4.60
N PHE A 199 -8.37 23.78 5.64
CA PHE A 199 -9.62 24.53 5.77
C PHE A 199 -9.84 25.50 4.60
N ILE A 200 -8.77 26.15 4.11
CA ILE A 200 -8.86 27.09 2.99
C ILE A 200 -9.26 26.35 1.71
N PHE A 201 -8.64 25.20 1.42
CA PHE A 201 -9.02 24.37 0.28
C PHE A 201 -10.46 23.87 0.38
N ASP A 202 -10.89 23.45 1.56
CA ASP A 202 -12.26 23.00 1.79
C ASP A 202 -13.30 24.10 1.53
N VAL A 203 -13.01 25.34 1.94
CA VAL A 203 -13.90 26.49 1.68
C VAL A 203 -13.98 26.82 0.19
N ILE A 204 -12.85 26.82 -0.53
CA ILE A 204 -12.82 27.11 -1.97
C ILE A 204 -13.63 26.05 -2.74
N SER A 205 -13.57 24.79 -2.30
CA SER A 205 -14.27 23.66 -2.95
C SER A 205 -15.79 23.75 -2.94
N ILE A 206 -16.39 24.51 -2.02
CA ILE A 206 -17.86 24.60 -1.83
C ILE A 206 -18.43 25.91 -2.43
N LEU A 207 -17.58 26.79 -2.98
CA LEU A 207 -18.08 28.01 -3.62
C LEU A 207 -19.04 27.65 -4.77
N PRO A 208 -20.26 28.23 -4.80
CA PRO A 208 -21.30 27.86 -5.75
C PRO A 208 -21.04 28.49 -7.13
N THR A 209 -20.03 28.00 -7.84
CA THR A 209 -19.63 28.48 -9.17
C THR A 209 -20.55 28.01 -10.29
N ASP A 210 -21.49 27.12 -9.97
CA ASP A 210 -22.52 26.52 -10.82
C ASP A 210 -23.39 27.57 -11.51
N PHE A 211 -23.65 28.67 -10.80
CA PHE A 211 -24.43 29.78 -11.33
C PHE A 211 -23.74 30.44 -12.53
N ILE A 212 -22.41 30.41 -12.58
CA ILE A 212 -21.62 30.93 -13.72
C ILE A 212 -21.76 29.99 -14.92
N VAL A 213 -21.80 28.68 -14.69
CA VAL A 213 -21.90 27.66 -15.74
C VAL A 213 -23.25 27.73 -16.48
N LYS A 214 -24.33 28.14 -15.79
CA LYS A 214 -25.67 28.28 -16.39
C LYS A 214 -25.71 29.26 -17.57
N TYR A 215 -24.83 30.26 -17.61
CA TYR A 215 -24.84 31.29 -18.65
C TYR A 215 -24.33 30.78 -20.00
N HIS A 216 -23.30 29.94 -20.02
CA HIS A 216 -22.70 29.45 -21.25
C HIS A 216 -21.87 28.19 -21.02
N TYR A 217 -21.98 27.19 -21.90
CA TYR A 217 -21.26 25.92 -21.80
C TYR A 217 -19.72 26.05 -21.85
N LEU A 218 -19.18 27.13 -22.42
CA LEU A 218 -17.72 27.39 -22.37
C LEU A 218 -17.21 27.81 -20.98
N LEU A 219 -18.11 28.21 -20.07
CA LEU A 219 -17.77 28.61 -18.70
C LEU A 219 -17.76 27.42 -17.73
N VAL A 220 -17.85 26.19 -18.23
CA VAL A 220 -17.84 24.96 -17.42
C VAL A 220 -16.61 24.86 -16.51
N PHE A 221 -15.46 25.41 -16.91
CA PHE A 221 -14.26 25.47 -16.06
C PHE A 221 -14.39 26.37 -14.82
N ALA A 222 -15.45 27.18 -14.70
CA ALA A 222 -15.74 27.91 -13.45
C ALA A 222 -15.87 26.97 -12.24
N ARG A 223 -16.26 25.70 -12.47
CA ARG A 223 -16.36 24.62 -11.47
C ARG A 223 -15.03 24.00 -11.04
N ILE A 224 -13.89 24.42 -11.59
CA ILE A 224 -12.58 23.85 -11.25
C ILE A 224 -12.22 24.04 -9.78
N ASN A 225 -12.86 25.00 -9.09
CA ASN A 225 -12.72 25.21 -7.65
C ASN A 225 -13.04 23.94 -6.82
N THR A 226 -13.97 23.10 -7.29
CA THR A 226 -14.32 21.83 -6.63
C THR A 226 -13.15 20.83 -6.61
N LEU A 227 -12.23 20.92 -7.58
CA LEU A 227 -11.04 20.05 -7.67
C LEU A 227 -9.96 20.37 -6.64
N THR A 228 -10.08 21.48 -5.90
CA THR A 228 -9.21 21.75 -4.76
C THR A 228 -9.26 20.64 -3.70
N ARG A 229 -10.33 19.81 -3.69
CA ARG A 229 -10.49 18.62 -2.85
C ARG A 229 -9.69 17.39 -3.29
N VAL A 230 -8.96 17.41 -4.40
CA VAL A 230 -8.20 16.24 -4.90
C VAL A 230 -7.19 15.69 -3.88
N TYR A 231 -6.68 16.52 -2.95
CA TYR A 231 -5.82 16.07 -1.85
C TYR A 231 -6.44 14.91 -1.04
N ARG A 232 -7.77 14.86 -0.95
CA ARG A 232 -8.53 13.89 -0.16
C ARG A 232 -8.45 12.47 -0.72
N ILE A 233 -8.21 12.33 -2.03
CA ILE A 233 -8.00 11.02 -2.67
C ILE A 233 -6.79 10.32 -2.03
N SER A 234 -5.74 11.07 -1.66
CA SER A 234 -4.56 10.51 -1.00
C SER A 234 -4.90 9.85 0.33
N ASP A 235 -5.82 10.40 1.12
CA ASP A 235 -6.24 9.80 2.39
C ASP A 235 -6.88 8.41 2.16
N PHE A 236 -7.77 8.30 1.17
CA PHE A 236 -8.38 7.03 0.80
C PHE A 236 -7.36 6.02 0.25
N ILE A 237 -6.45 6.47 -0.63
CA ILE A 237 -5.40 5.62 -1.19
C ILE A 237 -4.51 5.07 -0.08
N ASN A 238 -4.02 5.92 0.83
CA ASN A 238 -3.14 5.49 1.93
C ASN A 238 -3.83 4.46 2.86
N MET A 239 -5.12 4.65 3.14
CA MET A 239 -5.89 3.71 3.96
C MET A 239 -6.18 2.40 3.22
N THR A 240 -6.41 2.46 1.91
CA THR A 240 -6.64 1.26 1.09
C THR A 240 -5.36 0.46 0.89
N ASP A 241 -4.23 1.13 0.66
CA ASP A 241 -2.90 0.53 0.53
C ASP A 241 -2.52 -0.31 1.76
N THR A 242 -2.90 0.14 2.96
CA THR A 242 -2.62 -0.57 4.23
C THR A 242 -3.61 -1.70 4.55
N ARG A 243 -4.84 -1.64 4.02
CA ARG A 243 -5.91 -2.62 4.30
C ARG A 243 -6.08 -3.69 3.23
N THR A 244 -5.63 -3.44 2.01
CA THR A 244 -5.81 -4.37 0.90
C THR A 244 -4.91 -5.60 1.06
N ASN A 245 -5.49 -6.78 0.88
CA ASN A 245 -4.73 -8.02 0.80
C ASN A 245 -4.02 -8.18 -0.57
N TRP A 246 -4.34 -7.30 -1.53
CA TRP A 246 -3.85 -7.34 -2.91
C TRP A 246 -3.22 -6.00 -3.32
N PRO A 247 -2.07 -5.61 -2.72
CA PRO A 247 -1.48 -4.29 -2.94
C PRO A 247 -1.05 -4.08 -4.39
N HIS A 248 -0.56 -5.12 -5.09
CA HIS A 248 -0.15 -5.00 -6.49
C HIS A 248 -1.34 -4.72 -7.43
N LEU A 249 -2.47 -5.42 -7.26
CA LEU A 249 -3.68 -5.17 -8.05
C LEU A 249 -4.19 -3.73 -7.84
N PHE A 250 -4.20 -3.27 -6.60
CA PHE A 250 -4.63 -1.92 -6.27
C PHE A 250 -3.71 -0.85 -6.90
N ARG A 251 -2.38 -1.09 -6.91
CA ARG A 251 -1.43 -0.21 -7.62
C ARG A 251 -1.71 -0.14 -9.13
N VAL A 252 -2.03 -1.26 -9.79
CA VAL A 252 -2.42 -1.29 -11.21
C VAL A 252 -3.67 -0.46 -11.44
N ILE A 253 -4.72 -0.66 -10.63
CA ILE A 253 -5.99 0.08 -10.76
C ILE A 253 -5.77 1.59 -10.58
N LYS A 254 -4.96 1.98 -9.58
CA LYS A 254 -4.58 3.38 -9.36
C LYS A 254 -3.89 3.97 -10.59
N LEU A 255 -2.90 3.27 -11.16
CA LEU A 255 -2.19 3.72 -12.35
C LEU A 255 -3.14 3.90 -13.53
N ILE A 256 -3.97 2.89 -13.84
CA ILE A 256 -4.95 2.95 -14.94
C ILE A 256 -5.90 4.14 -14.77
N SER A 257 -6.38 4.37 -13.53
CA SER A 257 -7.29 5.48 -13.23
C SER A 257 -6.61 6.85 -13.46
N VAL A 258 -5.36 7.00 -13.04
CA VAL A 258 -4.58 8.23 -13.26
C VAL A 258 -4.35 8.45 -14.76
N CYS A 259 -3.94 7.43 -15.51
CA CYS A 259 -3.76 7.52 -16.97
C CYS A 259 -5.06 7.93 -17.68
N PHE A 260 -6.19 7.30 -17.31
CA PHE A 260 -7.49 7.63 -17.85
C PHE A 260 -7.85 9.11 -17.63
N ILE A 261 -7.64 9.63 -16.42
CA ILE A 261 -7.92 11.04 -16.10
C ILE A 261 -7.06 11.98 -16.94
N ILE A 262 -5.76 11.70 -17.08
CA ILE A 262 -4.85 12.54 -17.88
C ILE A 262 -5.29 12.56 -19.35
N PHE A 263 -5.55 11.39 -19.94
CA PHE A 263 -5.98 11.28 -21.35
C PHE A 263 -7.34 11.94 -21.57
N HIS A 264 -8.25 11.77 -20.60
CA HIS A 264 -9.56 12.39 -20.62
C HIS A 264 -9.49 13.92 -20.61
N TRP A 265 -8.71 14.49 -19.69
CA TRP A 265 -8.56 15.95 -19.57
C TRP A 265 -7.87 16.56 -20.79
N ASN A 266 -6.78 15.93 -21.26
CA ASN A 266 -6.08 16.44 -22.44
C ASN A 266 -6.95 16.35 -23.70
N GLY A 267 -7.70 15.26 -23.89
CA GLY A 267 -8.68 15.15 -24.99
C GLY A 267 -9.77 16.21 -24.92
N CYS A 268 -10.33 16.49 -23.73
CA CYS A 268 -11.33 17.55 -23.59
C CYS A 268 -10.73 18.94 -23.84
N PHE A 269 -9.47 19.17 -23.47
CA PHE A 269 -8.76 20.41 -23.76
C PHE A 269 -8.46 20.59 -25.26
N TYR A 270 -8.09 19.52 -25.96
CA TYR A 270 -7.96 19.52 -27.42
C TYR A 270 -9.29 19.89 -28.10
N PHE A 271 -10.41 19.34 -27.63
CA PHE A 271 -11.72 19.71 -28.17
C PHE A 271 -12.08 21.17 -27.86
N LEU A 272 -11.72 21.71 -26.69
CA LEU A 272 -11.85 23.14 -26.37
C LEU A 272 -11.17 24.03 -27.41
N ILE A 273 -9.93 23.69 -27.74
CA ILE A 273 -9.14 24.42 -28.74
C ILE A 273 -9.81 24.30 -30.11
N SER A 274 -10.32 23.11 -30.46
CA SER A 274 -11.05 22.90 -31.72
C SER A 274 -12.32 23.76 -31.82
N ILE A 275 -13.03 23.99 -30.70
CA ILE A 275 -14.16 24.95 -30.67
C ILE A 275 -13.67 26.38 -30.96
N ALA A 276 -12.54 26.79 -30.39
CA ALA A 276 -11.97 28.13 -30.61
C ALA A 276 -11.55 28.39 -32.06
N TYR A 277 -11.20 27.33 -32.81
CA TYR A 277 -10.82 27.39 -34.23
C TYR A 277 -11.95 27.03 -35.20
N ASN A 278 -13.20 26.98 -34.73
CA ASN A 278 -14.38 26.67 -35.54
C ASN A 278 -14.27 25.35 -36.33
N TYR A 279 -14.18 24.24 -35.59
CA TYR A 279 -14.08 22.88 -36.12
C TYR A 279 -15.13 22.46 -37.17
N GLN A 280 -16.25 23.17 -37.32
CA GLN A 280 -17.32 22.80 -38.26
C GLN A 280 -16.89 22.87 -39.72
N ASN A 281 -15.93 23.73 -40.04
CA ASN A 281 -15.41 23.90 -41.40
C ASN A 281 -14.09 23.15 -41.63
N ALA A 282 -13.65 22.33 -40.66
CA ALA A 282 -12.38 21.64 -40.71
C ALA A 282 -12.46 20.38 -41.56
N THR A 283 -11.41 20.14 -42.33
CA THR A 283 -11.24 18.96 -43.19
C THR A 283 -10.45 17.86 -42.49
N ILE A 284 -10.29 16.71 -43.14
CA ILE A 284 -9.48 15.59 -42.61
C ILE A 284 -8.00 15.95 -42.41
N GLU A 285 -7.47 16.89 -43.20
CA GLU A 285 -6.07 17.34 -43.18
C GLU A 285 -5.78 18.38 -42.08
N ASP A 286 -6.80 18.97 -41.49
CA ASP A 286 -6.62 19.96 -40.43
C ASP A 286 -6.29 19.30 -39.09
N TRP A 287 -5.40 19.89 -38.30
CA TRP A 287 -5.06 19.38 -36.96
C TRP A 287 -6.26 19.38 -35.99
N VAL A 288 -7.16 20.36 -36.10
CA VAL A 288 -8.35 20.47 -35.24
C VAL A 288 -9.34 19.33 -35.46
N TYR A 289 -10.30 19.16 -34.55
CA TYR A 289 -11.35 18.17 -34.70
C TYR A 289 -12.08 18.36 -36.06
N SER A 290 -12.39 17.26 -36.76
CA SER A 290 -13.26 17.25 -37.92
C SER A 290 -14.11 15.99 -37.89
N PHE A 291 -15.35 16.07 -38.38
CA PHE A 291 -16.22 14.90 -38.50
C PHE A 291 -15.72 13.91 -39.56
N ASP A 292 -14.95 14.38 -40.55
CA ASP A 292 -14.43 13.53 -41.63
C ASP A 292 -13.41 12.49 -41.13
N LYS A 293 -12.80 12.75 -39.97
CA LYS A 293 -11.86 11.84 -39.31
C LYS A 293 -12.54 10.63 -38.67
N ILE A 294 -13.85 10.69 -38.42
CA ILE A 294 -14.64 9.56 -37.91
C ILE A 294 -15.84 9.34 -38.84
N ALA A 295 -15.66 8.41 -39.78
CA ALA A 295 -16.74 7.95 -40.62
C ALA A 295 -17.69 7.03 -39.85
N ASP A 296 -18.99 7.18 -40.10
CA ASP A 296 -19.97 6.18 -39.65
C ASP A 296 -19.74 4.86 -40.42
N PRO A 297 -19.78 3.70 -39.73
CA PRO A 297 -19.60 2.42 -40.37
C PRO A 297 -20.72 2.21 -41.38
N ARG A 298 -20.31 1.95 -42.63
CA ARG A 298 -21.18 1.53 -43.72
C ARG A 298 -21.20 0.01 -43.74
N VAL A 299 -22.36 -0.59 -43.52
CA VAL A 299 -22.55 -2.03 -43.62
C VAL A 299 -23.38 -2.36 -44.85
N PRO A 300 -23.06 -3.43 -45.59
CA PRO A 300 -23.87 -3.86 -46.71
C PRO A 300 -25.26 -4.27 -46.22
N ASN A 301 -26.28 -3.96 -47.02
CA ASN A 301 -27.65 -4.40 -46.78
C ASN A 301 -27.90 -5.83 -47.25
N CYS A 302 -26.93 -6.41 -47.97
CA CYS A 302 -27.01 -7.73 -48.55
C CYS A 302 -26.21 -8.77 -47.75
N ASP A 303 -26.68 -10.02 -47.74
CA ASP A 303 -26.03 -11.15 -47.08
C ASP A 303 -24.89 -11.68 -47.96
N PRO A 304 -23.62 -11.62 -47.51
CA PRO A 304 -22.48 -12.10 -48.28
C PRO A 304 -22.50 -13.60 -48.53
N ARG A 305 -23.39 -14.37 -47.89
CA ARG A 305 -23.60 -15.81 -48.17
C ARG A 305 -24.44 -16.07 -49.42
N PHE A 306 -25.22 -15.09 -49.88
CA PHE A 306 -26.07 -15.20 -51.06
C PHE A 306 -25.80 -14.06 -52.07
N PRO A 307 -24.55 -13.92 -52.56
CA PRO A 307 -24.10 -12.76 -53.32
C PRO A 307 -24.82 -12.56 -54.66
N GLU A 308 -25.22 -13.66 -55.31
CA GLU A 308 -25.86 -13.65 -56.63
C GLU A 308 -27.34 -13.25 -56.57
N VAL A 309 -28.02 -13.50 -55.45
CA VAL A 309 -29.46 -13.23 -55.29
C VAL A 309 -29.71 -11.77 -54.92
N GLU A 310 -28.81 -11.19 -54.11
CA GLU A 310 -28.97 -9.84 -53.57
C GLU A 310 -28.06 -8.81 -54.24
N ASN A 311 -27.44 -9.15 -55.39
CA ASN A 311 -26.49 -8.29 -56.11
C ASN A 311 -25.38 -7.71 -55.20
N CYS A 312 -24.91 -8.52 -54.25
CA CYS A 312 -23.90 -8.15 -53.24
C CYS A 312 -22.46 -8.32 -53.74
N PHE A 313 -22.29 -8.65 -55.01
CA PHE A 313 -21.00 -8.95 -55.63
C PHE A 313 -20.76 -8.01 -56.80
N MET A 314 -19.68 -7.23 -56.72
CA MET A 314 -19.15 -6.46 -57.83
C MET A 314 -18.16 -7.34 -58.59
N ASN A 315 -18.32 -7.45 -59.90
CA ASN A 315 -17.38 -8.20 -60.73
C ASN A 315 -16.10 -7.39 -60.96
N GLU A 316 -15.22 -7.37 -59.96
CA GLU A 316 -13.94 -6.65 -60.01
C GLU A 316 -12.93 -7.38 -60.93
N SER A 317 -12.36 -6.64 -61.88
CA SER A 317 -11.23 -7.14 -62.70
C SER A 317 -9.91 -7.08 -61.93
N TYR A 318 -8.92 -7.90 -62.30
CA TYR A 318 -7.57 -7.88 -61.71
C TYR A 318 -6.94 -6.48 -61.74
N ASN A 319 -7.16 -5.70 -62.81
CA ASN A 319 -6.67 -4.33 -62.92
C ASN A 319 -7.37 -3.37 -61.94
N MET A 320 -8.65 -3.60 -61.65
CA MET A 320 -9.44 -2.80 -60.71
C MET A 320 -8.98 -3.05 -59.27
N ALA A 321 -8.62 -4.29 -58.96
CA ALA A 321 -8.04 -4.65 -57.67
C ALA A 321 -6.61 -4.11 -57.49
N TYR A 322 -5.79 -4.10 -58.55
CA TYR A 322 -4.41 -3.59 -58.50
C TYR A 322 -4.34 -2.06 -58.47
N ASN A 323 -5.19 -1.37 -59.24
CA ASN A 323 -5.26 0.10 -59.31
C ASN A 323 -6.48 0.65 -58.55
N ARG A 324 -6.67 0.23 -57.30
CA ARG A 324 -7.88 0.54 -56.50
C ARG A 324 -8.25 2.03 -56.47
N ASN A 325 -7.25 2.91 -56.35
CA ASN A 325 -7.46 4.36 -56.21
C ASN A 325 -8.10 5.00 -57.45
N ASP A 326 -7.85 4.45 -58.65
CA ASP A 326 -8.38 4.99 -59.91
C ASP A 326 -9.87 4.65 -60.12
N TYR A 327 -10.39 3.67 -59.38
CA TYR A 327 -11.74 3.15 -59.50
C TYR A 327 -12.61 3.39 -58.25
N LEU A 328 -12.18 4.27 -57.34
CA LEU A 328 -12.92 4.59 -56.11
C LEU A 328 -14.33 5.11 -56.39
N ASP A 329 -14.49 5.96 -57.41
CA ASP A 329 -15.79 6.52 -57.79
C ASP A 329 -16.77 5.43 -58.28
N GLU A 330 -16.29 4.47 -59.09
CA GLU A 330 -17.11 3.34 -59.55
C GLU A 330 -17.52 2.41 -58.41
N LEU A 331 -16.62 2.18 -57.45
CA LEU A 331 -16.89 1.42 -56.23
C LEU A 331 -17.92 2.13 -55.34
N ASP A 332 -17.76 3.43 -55.13
CA ASP A 332 -18.69 4.22 -54.32
C ASP A 332 -20.07 4.23 -54.95
N LEU A 333 -20.19 4.42 -56.28
CA LEU A 333 -21.46 4.34 -57.01
C LEU A 333 -22.13 2.96 -56.89
N PHE A 334 -21.35 1.87 -56.94
CA PHE A 334 -21.90 0.52 -56.77
C PHE A 334 -22.49 0.31 -55.37
N TRP A 335 -21.81 0.83 -54.33
CA TRP A 335 -22.17 0.62 -52.93
C TRP A 335 -23.12 1.67 -52.35
N GLU A 336 -23.31 2.83 -52.99
CA GLU A 336 -24.10 3.96 -52.51
C GLU A 336 -25.53 3.55 -52.09
N ASN A 337 -26.21 2.74 -52.92
CA ASN A 337 -27.57 2.26 -52.65
C ASN A 337 -27.64 0.86 -52.00
N LYS A 338 -26.49 0.22 -51.76
CA LYS A 338 -26.41 -1.15 -51.23
C LYS A 338 -25.85 -1.22 -49.82
N THR A 339 -25.48 -0.08 -49.26
CA THR A 339 -25.01 0.03 -47.88
C THR A 339 -26.00 0.82 -47.05
N ARG A 340 -26.03 0.54 -45.75
CA ARG A 340 -26.65 1.41 -44.75
C ARG A 340 -25.57 1.94 -43.83
N THR A 341 -25.68 3.20 -43.47
CA THR A 341 -24.86 3.83 -42.44
C THR A 341 -25.47 3.56 -41.07
N ILE A 342 -24.66 3.20 -40.09
CA ILE A 342 -25.08 3.15 -38.68
C ILE A 342 -24.58 4.45 -38.04
N PRO A 343 -25.44 5.46 -37.83
CA PRO A 343 -25.00 6.76 -37.34
C PRO A 343 -24.66 6.70 -35.85
N PHE A 344 -23.42 7.07 -35.51
CA PHE A 344 -23.06 7.33 -34.11
C PHE A 344 -23.50 8.73 -33.68
N GLY A 345 -23.91 8.86 -32.41
CA GLY A 345 -24.28 10.16 -31.84
C GLY A 345 -23.11 11.15 -31.85
N ASN A 346 -23.40 12.43 -32.10
CA ASN A 346 -22.39 13.49 -32.21
C ASN A 346 -21.50 13.59 -30.96
N LEU A 347 -22.08 13.44 -29.77
CA LEU A 347 -21.32 13.43 -28.51
C LEU A 347 -20.25 12.32 -28.52
N THR A 348 -20.65 11.11 -28.89
CA THR A 348 -19.78 9.94 -28.94
C THR A 348 -18.64 10.15 -29.93
N LYS A 349 -18.93 10.64 -31.14
CA LYS A 349 -17.90 10.95 -32.15
C LYS A 349 -16.91 12.00 -31.67
N LYS A 350 -17.40 13.10 -31.11
CA LYS A 350 -16.56 14.19 -30.59
C LYS A 350 -15.65 13.72 -29.47
N TYR A 351 -16.21 12.99 -28.50
CA TYR A 351 -15.46 12.49 -27.36
C TYR A 351 -14.43 11.43 -27.76
N GLN A 352 -14.83 10.43 -28.57
CA GLN A 352 -13.94 9.34 -28.97
C GLN A 352 -12.74 9.83 -29.77
N LEU A 353 -12.94 10.72 -30.75
CA LEU A 353 -11.80 11.26 -31.52
C LEU A 353 -10.85 12.04 -30.63
N SER A 354 -11.40 12.87 -29.75
CA SER A 354 -10.60 13.73 -28.88
C SER A 354 -9.80 12.91 -27.86
N PHE A 355 -10.39 11.84 -27.32
CA PHE A 355 -9.70 10.89 -26.44
C PHE A 355 -8.64 10.10 -27.20
N TYR A 356 -8.93 9.65 -28.43
CA TYR A 356 -7.98 8.95 -29.29
C TYR A 356 -6.78 9.82 -29.65
N TRP A 357 -7.02 11.07 -30.06
CA TRP A 357 -5.99 12.08 -30.32
C TRP A 357 -5.10 12.24 -29.08
N SER A 358 -5.70 12.45 -27.91
CA SER A 358 -4.92 12.61 -26.67
C SER A 358 -4.09 11.39 -26.32
N ALA A 359 -4.62 10.17 -26.53
CA ALA A 359 -3.89 8.95 -26.23
C ALA A 359 -2.66 8.82 -27.14
N LEU A 360 -2.79 9.13 -28.43
CA LEU A 360 -1.67 9.07 -29.38
C LEU A 360 -0.60 10.12 -29.10
N THR A 361 -0.99 11.35 -28.77
CA THR A 361 -0.05 12.43 -28.45
C THR A 361 0.72 12.14 -27.16
N LEU A 362 0.02 11.74 -26.09
CA LEU A 362 0.66 11.48 -24.79
C LEU A 362 1.49 10.19 -24.76
N VAL A 363 1.18 9.21 -25.61
CA VAL A 363 2.00 7.99 -25.80
C VAL A 363 3.10 8.21 -26.85
N THR A 364 3.22 9.43 -27.40
CA THR A 364 4.26 9.82 -28.37
C THR A 364 4.26 9.00 -29.66
N LEU A 365 3.09 8.50 -30.08
CA LEU A 365 2.91 7.83 -31.38
C LEU A 365 2.81 8.84 -32.53
N GLY A 366 2.14 9.98 -32.31
CA GLY A 366 2.17 11.13 -33.22
C GLY A 366 1.47 10.94 -34.58
N GLU A 367 0.65 9.91 -34.76
CA GLU A 367 -0.12 9.66 -36.01
C GLU A 367 -1.32 10.61 -36.13
N GLN A 368 -1.06 11.92 -36.27
CA GLN A 368 -2.09 12.96 -36.41
C GLN A 368 -1.70 13.99 -37.48
N ALA A 369 -2.70 14.68 -38.02
CA ALA A 369 -2.49 15.76 -38.98
C ALA A 369 -1.63 16.88 -38.36
N TRP A 370 -0.73 17.46 -39.14
CA TRP A 370 0.17 18.50 -38.66
C TRP A 370 -0.56 19.81 -38.33
N PRO A 371 -0.11 20.55 -37.29
CA PRO A 371 -0.68 21.84 -36.94
C PRO A 371 -0.46 22.87 -38.05
N ASN A 372 -1.54 23.56 -38.45
CA ASN A 372 -1.52 24.54 -39.53
C ASN A 372 -1.19 25.96 -39.05
N ASN A 373 -1.22 26.18 -37.73
CA ASN A 373 -1.01 27.49 -37.10
C ASN A 373 0.13 27.44 -36.07
N THR A 374 0.89 28.54 -35.90
CA THR A 374 1.96 28.67 -34.90
C THR A 374 1.49 28.36 -33.47
N PHE A 375 0.28 28.77 -33.09
CA PHE A 375 -0.26 28.45 -31.77
C PHE A 375 -0.54 26.95 -31.60
N GLN A 376 -1.12 26.30 -32.61
CA GLN A 376 -1.35 24.86 -32.62
C GLN A 376 -0.02 24.10 -32.55
N MET A 377 0.99 24.57 -33.29
CA MET A 377 2.33 23.98 -33.28
C MET A 377 3.01 24.13 -31.92
N CYS A 378 2.91 25.30 -31.29
CA CYS A 378 3.44 25.51 -29.94
C CYS A 378 2.75 24.62 -28.92
N PHE A 379 1.42 24.50 -29.00
CA PHE A 379 0.64 23.62 -28.14
C PHE A 379 1.02 22.14 -28.33
N GLU A 380 1.09 21.66 -29.58
CA GLU A 380 1.49 20.28 -29.91
C GLU A 380 2.89 19.95 -29.37
N ILE A 381 3.85 20.86 -29.52
CA ILE A 381 5.22 20.68 -29.00
C ILE A 381 5.20 20.57 -27.47
N LEU A 382 4.47 21.46 -26.80
CA LEU A 382 4.37 21.46 -25.33
C LEU A 382 3.64 20.21 -24.83
N ASP A 383 2.54 19.81 -25.47
CA ASP A 383 1.76 18.64 -25.10
C ASP A 383 2.57 17.35 -25.32
N THR A 384 3.31 17.25 -26.43
CA THR A 384 4.21 16.13 -26.69
C THR A 384 5.34 16.05 -25.66
N LEU A 385 5.91 17.19 -25.24
CA LEU A 385 6.95 17.22 -24.20
C LEU A 385 6.38 16.76 -22.83
N VAL A 386 5.19 17.23 -22.48
CA VAL A 386 4.48 16.78 -21.28
C VAL A 386 4.16 15.28 -21.37
N GLY A 387 3.68 14.83 -22.53
CA GLY A 387 3.42 13.44 -22.86
C GLY A 387 4.63 12.55 -22.66
N LEU A 388 5.80 12.97 -23.16
CA LEU A 388 7.06 12.25 -22.97
C LEU A 388 7.39 12.08 -21.48
N CYS A 389 7.24 13.14 -20.67
CA CYS A 389 7.47 13.06 -19.23
C CYS A 389 6.47 12.13 -18.53
N VAL A 390 5.18 12.23 -18.87
CA VAL A 390 4.11 11.41 -18.31
C VAL A 390 4.30 9.94 -18.68
N PHE A 391 4.55 9.64 -19.95
CA PHE A 391 4.79 8.28 -20.44
C PHE A 391 6.02 7.66 -19.79
N ALA A 392 7.13 8.39 -19.68
CA ALA A 392 8.32 7.93 -18.98
C ALA A 392 8.04 7.60 -17.50
N ALA A 393 7.25 8.44 -16.81
CA ALA A 393 6.85 8.19 -15.43
C ALA A 393 5.97 6.93 -15.30
N ILE A 394 4.98 6.76 -16.19
CA ILE A 394 4.11 5.57 -16.23
C ILE A 394 4.94 4.30 -16.44
N VAL A 395 5.82 4.28 -17.44
CA VAL A 395 6.69 3.13 -17.72
C VAL A 395 7.62 2.83 -16.54
N GLY A 396 8.16 3.87 -15.88
CA GLY A 396 8.96 3.73 -14.67
C GLY A 396 8.19 3.10 -13.50
N ASP A 397 6.96 3.56 -13.24
CA ASP A 397 6.10 3.03 -12.19
C ASP A 397 5.68 1.57 -12.46
N VAL A 398 5.35 1.24 -13.71
CA VAL A 398 5.07 -0.15 -14.12
C VAL A 398 6.29 -1.03 -13.89
N GLY A 399 7.49 -0.56 -14.26
CA GLY A 399 8.74 -1.29 -14.03
C GLY A 399 9.02 -1.55 -12.55
N ASN A 400 8.88 -0.53 -11.70
CA ASN A 400 9.04 -0.65 -10.26
C ASN A 400 8.02 -1.63 -9.65
N MET A 401 6.78 -1.58 -10.11
CA MET A 401 5.72 -2.49 -9.66
C MET A 401 6.04 -3.95 -10.02
N ILE A 402 6.45 -4.21 -11.27
CA ILE A 402 6.84 -5.56 -11.72
C ILE A 402 8.03 -6.09 -10.91
N SER A 403 9.04 -5.24 -10.67
CA SER A 403 10.20 -5.60 -9.85
C SER A 403 9.79 -5.97 -8.42
N SER A 404 8.96 -5.13 -7.77
CA SER A 404 8.48 -5.39 -6.41
C SER A 404 7.61 -6.66 -6.30
N MET A 405 6.81 -6.96 -7.32
CA MET A 405 5.96 -8.15 -7.36
C MET A 405 6.78 -9.43 -7.44
N ASN A 406 7.92 -9.40 -8.11
CA ASN A 406 8.80 -10.56 -8.27
C ASN A 406 9.95 -10.62 -7.25
N GLU A 407 10.01 -9.68 -6.30
CA GLU A 407 11.17 -9.51 -5.41
C GLU A 407 11.48 -10.78 -4.60
N GLN A 408 10.48 -11.39 -3.96
CA GLN A 408 10.69 -12.59 -3.14
C GLN A 408 11.24 -13.76 -3.94
N LYS A 409 10.70 -13.97 -5.15
CA LYS A 409 11.15 -15.03 -6.06
C LYS A 409 12.56 -14.75 -6.56
N SER A 410 12.83 -13.50 -6.96
CA SER A 410 14.16 -13.07 -7.41
C SER A 410 15.21 -13.28 -6.33
N ARG A 411 14.94 -12.91 -5.07
CA ARG A 411 15.85 -13.13 -3.94
C ARG A 411 16.14 -14.61 -3.69
N PHE A 412 15.12 -15.46 -3.84
CA PHE A 412 15.29 -16.91 -3.68
C PHE A 412 16.13 -17.52 -4.82
N GLU A 413 15.87 -17.13 -6.06
CA GLU A 413 16.63 -17.57 -7.24
C GLU A 413 18.10 -17.12 -7.15
N GLU A 414 18.35 -15.90 -6.69
CA GLU A 414 19.71 -15.39 -6.44
C GLU A 414 20.48 -16.25 -5.42
N ARG A 415 19.84 -16.61 -4.29
CA ARG A 415 20.45 -17.51 -3.28
C ARG A 415 20.73 -18.91 -3.86
N LEU A 416 19.79 -19.47 -4.63
CA LEU A 416 19.95 -20.77 -5.28
C LEU A 416 21.09 -20.74 -6.30
N ASP A 417 21.19 -19.68 -7.10
CA ASP A 417 22.24 -19.54 -8.11
C ASP A 417 23.62 -19.34 -7.49
N GLY A 418 23.71 -18.59 -6.38
CA GLY A 418 24.92 -18.53 -5.55
C GLY A 418 25.34 -19.91 -5.03
N CYS A 419 24.39 -20.73 -4.59
CA CYS A 419 24.66 -22.11 -4.16
C CYS A 419 25.15 -22.99 -5.32
N LYS A 420 24.50 -22.91 -6.50
CA LYS A 420 24.95 -23.63 -7.71
C LYS A 420 26.36 -23.21 -8.10
N GLN A 421 26.68 -21.92 -8.03
CA GLN A 421 28.02 -21.41 -8.32
C GLN A 421 29.05 -21.97 -7.34
N TYR A 422 28.73 -22.01 -6.04
CA TYR A 422 29.59 -22.62 -5.02
C TYR A 422 29.86 -24.10 -5.28
N MET A 423 28.81 -24.87 -5.62
CA MET A 423 28.94 -26.31 -5.92
C MET A 423 29.80 -26.58 -7.16
N ARG A 424 29.68 -25.74 -8.20
CA ARG A 424 30.54 -25.79 -9.39
C ARG A 424 31.99 -25.45 -9.04
N TYR A 425 32.22 -24.38 -8.28
CA TYR A 425 33.56 -23.97 -7.87
C TYR A 425 34.29 -25.04 -7.04
N ARG A 426 33.54 -25.74 -6.17
CA ARG A 426 34.08 -26.82 -5.32
C ARG A 426 34.06 -28.22 -5.96
N ASN A 427 33.58 -28.36 -7.20
CA ASN A 427 33.43 -29.65 -7.89
C ASN A 427 32.68 -30.68 -7.04
N VAL A 428 31.51 -30.30 -6.50
CA VAL A 428 30.68 -31.19 -5.69
C VAL A 428 30.12 -32.33 -6.55
N ARG A 429 30.05 -33.54 -5.97
CA ARG A 429 29.51 -34.73 -6.65
C ARG A 429 28.08 -34.50 -7.17
N PRO A 430 27.69 -35.01 -8.35
CA PRO A 430 26.37 -34.79 -8.93
C PRO A 430 25.20 -35.20 -8.03
N GLN A 431 25.34 -36.32 -7.29
CA GLN A 431 24.31 -36.82 -6.37
C GLN A 431 23.98 -35.82 -5.25
N LEU A 432 25.00 -35.17 -4.69
CA LEU A 432 24.79 -34.16 -3.65
C LEU A 432 24.22 -32.86 -4.23
N ASN A 433 24.64 -32.51 -5.45
CA ASN A 433 24.12 -31.34 -6.16
C ASN A 433 22.61 -31.47 -6.42
N GLU A 434 22.16 -32.62 -6.94
CA GLU A 434 20.74 -32.91 -7.17
C GLU A 434 19.95 -32.86 -5.87
N LYS A 435 20.46 -33.47 -4.80
CA LYS A 435 19.84 -33.44 -3.46
C LYS A 435 19.68 -32.01 -2.91
N ILE A 436 20.69 -31.16 -3.08
CA ILE A 436 20.64 -29.75 -2.64
C ILE A 436 19.60 -28.98 -3.44
N ILE A 437 19.58 -29.13 -4.78
CA ILE A 437 18.60 -28.47 -5.65
C ILE A 437 17.18 -28.92 -5.31
N GLU A 438 16.97 -30.21 -5.05
CA GLU A 438 15.68 -30.75 -4.64
C GLU A 438 15.21 -30.16 -3.31
N TRP A 439 16.11 -30.03 -2.33
CA TRP A 439 15.82 -29.38 -1.05
C TRP A 439 15.39 -27.91 -1.24
N PHE A 440 16.07 -27.14 -2.11
CA PHE A 440 15.65 -25.77 -2.44
C PHE A 440 14.25 -25.76 -3.06
N HIS A 441 13.99 -26.63 -4.04
CA HIS A 441 12.66 -26.73 -4.66
C HIS A 441 11.56 -27.11 -3.68
N TYR A 442 11.83 -28.04 -2.75
CA TYR A 442 10.90 -28.39 -1.69
C TYR A 442 10.60 -27.18 -0.80
N THR A 443 11.65 -26.48 -0.33
CA THR A 443 11.53 -25.32 0.57
C THR A 443 10.75 -24.16 -0.06
N TRP A 444 10.85 -23.98 -1.38
CA TRP A 444 10.04 -23.02 -2.13
C TRP A 444 8.56 -23.44 -2.25
N ARG A 445 8.31 -24.70 -2.59
CA ARG A 445 6.95 -25.24 -2.77
C ARG A 445 6.17 -25.31 -1.45
N SER A 446 6.85 -25.59 -0.34
CA SER A 446 6.27 -25.64 1.00
C SER A 446 6.04 -24.26 1.63
N ASN A 447 6.29 -23.17 0.90
CA ASN A 447 6.22 -21.77 1.35
C ASN A 447 7.17 -21.39 2.50
N ILE A 448 8.03 -22.30 2.98
CA ILE A 448 8.95 -22.03 4.09
C ILE A 448 9.96 -20.95 3.67
N ALA A 449 10.53 -21.06 2.47
CA ALA A 449 11.47 -20.07 1.95
C ALA A 449 10.85 -18.69 1.66
N LYS A 450 9.51 -18.58 1.67
CA LYS A 450 8.80 -17.30 1.45
C LYS A 450 8.68 -16.48 2.74
N VAL A 451 8.85 -17.11 3.90
CA VAL A 451 8.74 -16.46 5.21
C VAL A 451 10.10 -16.47 5.88
N ASP A 452 10.63 -15.28 6.11
CA ASP A 452 11.90 -15.10 6.82
C ASP A 452 11.60 -14.82 8.30
N GLU A 453 11.48 -15.89 9.10
CA GLU A 453 11.13 -15.80 10.52
C GLU A 453 12.11 -14.92 11.32
N GLU A 454 13.40 -14.93 10.97
CA GLU A 454 14.43 -14.13 11.63
C GLU A 454 14.18 -12.62 11.41
N SER A 455 13.85 -12.23 10.17
CA SER A 455 13.48 -10.84 9.87
C SER A 455 12.23 -10.36 10.63
N ILE A 456 11.28 -11.26 10.90
CA ILE A 456 10.05 -10.94 11.64
C ILE A 456 10.37 -10.73 13.12
N VAL A 457 11.28 -11.53 13.69
CA VAL A 457 11.75 -11.38 15.08
C VAL A 457 12.43 -10.02 15.27
N GLU A 458 13.24 -9.59 14.30
CA GLU A 458 13.91 -8.28 14.35
C GLU A 458 12.95 -7.09 14.23
N LEU A 459 11.87 -7.23 13.44
CA LEU A 459 10.92 -6.15 13.19
C LEU A 459 9.90 -5.97 14.34
N LEU A 460 9.48 -7.06 14.97
CA LEU A 460 8.43 -7.03 15.99
C LEU A 460 8.99 -6.75 17.39
N PRO A 461 8.32 -5.89 18.19
CA PRO A 461 8.62 -5.79 19.62
C PRO A 461 8.52 -7.16 20.30
N ARG A 462 9.48 -7.48 21.20
CA ARG A 462 9.59 -8.78 21.90
C ARG A 462 8.26 -9.26 22.51
N GLN A 463 7.43 -8.36 23.03
CA GLN A 463 6.12 -8.69 23.59
C GLN A 463 5.12 -9.19 22.54
N LEU A 464 5.07 -8.56 21.35
CA LEU A 464 4.17 -8.97 20.27
C LEU A 464 4.66 -10.25 19.61
N TYR A 465 5.97 -10.37 19.38
CA TYR A 465 6.56 -11.60 18.88
C TYR A 465 6.31 -12.77 19.84
N GLY A 466 6.46 -12.55 21.15
CA GLY A 466 6.13 -13.56 22.15
C GLY A 466 4.68 -14.01 22.13
N GLN A 467 3.71 -13.09 21.98
CA GLN A 467 2.30 -13.47 21.83
C GLN A 467 2.06 -14.33 20.57
N LEU A 468 2.69 -13.96 19.45
CA LEU A 468 2.64 -14.75 18.22
C LEU A 468 3.23 -16.15 18.43
N ALA A 469 4.41 -16.23 19.05
CA ALA A 469 5.12 -17.47 19.28
C ALA A 469 4.36 -18.39 20.26
N ILE A 470 3.74 -17.85 21.31
CA ILE A 470 2.82 -18.58 22.20
C ILE A 470 1.67 -19.17 21.38
N SER A 471 1.03 -18.37 20.53
CA SER A 471 -0.14 -18.84 19.77
C SER A 471 0.18 -20.04 18.86
N ASN A 472 1.42 -20.10 18.35
CA ASN A 472 1.87 -21.15 17.46
C ASN A 472 2.36 -22.40 18.21
N HIS A 473 3.21 -22.23 19.24
CA HIS A 473 3.96 -23.34 19.84
C HIS A 473 3.46 -23.82 21.21
N MET A 474 2.67 -23.01 21.93
CA MET A 474 2.33 -23.31 23.32
C MET A 474 1.58 -24.63 23.48
N LYS A 475 0.65 -24.95 22.57
CA LYS A 475 -0.12 -26.20 22.61
C LYS A 475 0.72 -27.46 22.42
N THR A 476 1.82 -27.35 21.68
CA THR A 476 2.75 -28.46 21.42
C THR A 476 3.72 -28.59 22.59
N LEU A 477 4.28 -27.46 23.04
CA LEU A 477 5.27 -27.46 24.13
C LEU A 477 4.67 -27.89 25.48
N SER A 478 3.42 -27.51 25.77
CA SER A 478 2.75 -27.89 27.02
C SER A 478 2.46 -29.39 27.14
N LYS A 479 2.46 -30.12 26.02
CA LYS A 479 2.26 -31.59 26.02
C LYS A 479 3.55 -32.35 26.30
N VAL A 480 4.70 -31.70 26.17
CA VAL A 480 6.01 -32.32 26.35
C VAL A 480 6.16 -32.72 27.82
N LYS A 481 6.31 -34.03 28.08
CA LYS A 481 6.38 -34.59 29.44
C LYS A 481 7.43 -33.91 30.32
N LEU A 482 8.54 -33.49 29.72
CA LEU A 482 9.61 -32.78 30.42
C LEU A 482 9.16 -31.41 30.95
N PHE A 483 8.30 -30.69 30.21
CA PHE A 483 7.91 -29.31 30.50
C PHE A 483 6.50 -29.16 31.11
N GLN A 484 5.80 -30.26 31.37
CA GLN A 484 4.40 -30.25 31.87
C GLN A 484 4.23 -29.51 33.20
N ASP A 485 5.21 -29.63 34.10
CA ASP A 485 5.16 -29.05 35.46
C ASP A 485 5.95 -27.72 35.56
N CYS A 486 6.35 -27.13 34.43
CA CYS A 486 7.04 -25.85 34.40
C CYS A 486 6.07 -24.67 34.39
N GLU A 487 6.49 -23.56 35.02
CA GLU A 487 5.74 -22.31 34.98
C GLU A 487 5.64 -21.76 33.54
N ILE A 488 4.52 -21.10 33.23
CA ILE A 488 4.24 -20.53 31.90
C ILE A 488 5.33 -19.54 31.46
N GLY A 489 5.94 -18.81 32.40
CA GLY A 489 7.03 -17.88 32.12
C GLY A 489 8.28 -18.58 31.54
N VAL A 490 8.58 -19.79 32.01
CA VAL A 490 9.70 -20.59 31.48
C VAL A 490 9.39 -21.10 30.09
N LEU A 491 8.16 -21.59 29.89
CA LEU A 491 7.69 -22.05 28.57
C LEU A 491 7.75 -20.93 27.55
N TYR A 492 7.39 -19.71 27.94
CA TYR A 492 7.49 -18.52 27.10
C TYR A 492 8.92 -18.25 26.64
N GLU A 493 9.89 -18.24 27.56
CA GLU A 493 11.30 -18.00 27.24
C GLU A 493 11.94 -19.14 26.41
N ILE A 494 11.47 -20.38 26.57
CA ILE A 494 11.87 -21.50 25.71
C ILE A 494 11.32 -21.33 24.30
N ILE A 495 10.03 -20.96 24.15
CA ILE A 495 9.38 -20.78 22.85
C ILE A 495 10.12 -19.72 22.01
N LEU A 496 10.56 -18.64 22.64
CA LEU A 496 11.31 -17.58 21.97
C LEU A 496 12.68 -18.02 21.43
N ARG A 497 13.24 -19.13 21.94
CA ARG A 497 14.54 -19.68 21.52
C ARG A 497 14.43 -20.88 20.57
N LEU A 498 13.21 -21.31 20.21
CA LEU A 498 13.00 -22.40 19.25
C LEU A 498 13.39 -21.96 17.83
N LYS A 499 14.17 -22.79 17.13
CA LYS A 499 14.62 -22.53 15.75
C LYS A 499 14.10 -23.59 14.79
N PRO A 500 13.50 -23.22 13.63
CA PRO A 500 13.06 -24.18 12.65
C PRO A 500 14.25 -24.90 11.97
N ARG A 501 14.10 -26.20 11.72
CA ARG A 501 15.05 -27.09 11.03
C ARG A 501 14.30 -27.95 10.03
N ILE A 502 14.85 -28.10 8.82
CA ILE A 502 14.26 -28.92 7.76
C ILE A 502 15.22 -30.06 7.43
N PHE A 503 14.69 -31.29 7.40
CA PHE A 503 15.44 -32.48 7.03
C PHE A 503 14.84 -33.10 5.76
N SER A 504 15.70 -33.54 4.84
CA SER A 504 15.29 -34.22 3.61
C SER A 504 15.00 -35.71 3.87
N PRO A 505 14.33 -36.41 2.94
CA PRO A 505 14.13 -37.85 3.06
C PRO A 505 15.46 -38.60 3.24
N GLN A 506 15.46 -39.58 4.14
CA GLN A 506 16.62 -40.40 4.52
C GLN A 506 17.74 -39.65 5.26
N ASP A 507 17.57 -38.36 5.57
CA ASP A 507 18.54 -37.65 6.41
C ASP A 507 18.46 -38.14 7.86
N TYR A 508 19.62 -38.43 8.43
CA TYR A 508 19.73 -38.69 9.85
C TYR A 508 19.70 -37.38 10.62
N VAL A 509 18.72 -37.23 11.50
CA VAL A 509 18.63 -36.09 12.43
C VAL A 509 19.69 -36.26 13.53
N CYS A 510 19.87 -37.49 14.00
CA CYS A 510 20.95 -37.87 14.90
C CYS A 510 21.28 -39.36 14.75
N LYS A 511 22.51 -39.75 15.04
CA LYS A 511 22.91 -41.15 15.16
C LYS A 511 23.16 -41.53 16.61
N LYS A 512 22.94 -42.80 16.95
CA LYS A 512 23.27 -43.34 18.26
C LYS A 512 24.76 -43.12 18.55
N GLY A 513 25.05 -42.61 19.75
CA GLY A 513 26.41 -42.28 20.19
C GLY A 513 26.87 -40.86 19.88
N ASP A 514 26.19 -40.11 19.00
CA ASP A 514 26.48 -38.70 18.75
C ASP A 514 26.25 -37.86 20.02
N VAL A 515 26.95 -36.73 20.14
CA VAL A 515 26.72 -35.79 21.25
C VAL A 515 25.40 -35.05 21.05
N GLY A 516 24.53 -35.05 22.06
CA GLY A 516 23.19 -34.44 21.99
C GLY A 516 23.16 -32.97 22.38
N ASN A 517 23.39 -32.07 21.42
CA ASN A 517 23.41 -30.63 21.70
C ASN A 517 22.05 -29.92 21.54
N GLU A 518 21.06 -30.55 20.90
CA GLU A 518 19.75 -29.95 20.65
C GLU A 518 18.64 -30.96 21.00
N MET A 519 17.47 -30.53 21.45
CA MET A 519 16.25 -31.36 21.41
C MET A 519 15.39 -30.93 20.23
N TYR A 520 14.54 -31.83 19.75
CA TYR A 520 13.70 -31.57 18.61
C TYR A 520 12.24 -31.85 18.90
N ILE A 521 11.38 -30.98 18.38
CA ILE A 521 9.92 -31.10 18.41
C ILE A 521 9.45 -31.26 16.97
N ILE A 522 8.68 -32.31 16.68
CA ILE A 522 8.20 -32.57 15.31
C ILE A 522 6.99 -31.69 15.01
N GLU A 523 7.14 -30.72 14.10
CA GLU A 523 6.02 -29.88 13.65
C GLU A 523 5.29 -30.51 12.46
N SER A 524 6.03 -31.10 11.52
CA SER A 524 5.46 -31.84 10.40
C SER A 524 6.43 -32.89 9.87
N GLY A 525 5.87 -33.94 9.26
CA GLY A 525 6.63 -35.10 8.78
C GLY A 525 6.66 -36.25 9.78
N ASN A 526 7.37 -37.31 9.39
CA ASN A 526 7.49 -38.55 10.14
C ASN A 526 8.96 -38.92 10.25
N LEU A 527 9.40 -39.23 11.46
CA LEU A 527 10.76 -39.69 11.73
C LEU A 527 10.73 -41.16 12.12
N GLU A 528 11.71 -41.93 11.65
CA GLU A 528 11.86 -43.35 11.97
C GLU A 528 13.06 -43.52 12.92
N VAL A 529 12.81 -44.16 14.06
CA VAL A 529 13.88 -44.63 14.95
C VAL A 529 14.41 -45.94 14.38
N VAL A 530 15.67 -45.95 13.97
CA VAL A 530 16.29 -47.07 13.26
C VAL A 530 17.45 -47.68 14.03
N SER A 531 17.73 -48.95 13.74
CA SER A 531 18.97 -49.62 14.19
C SER A 531 20.21 -48.97 13.55
N GLU A 532 21.39 -49.26 14.08
CA GLU A 532 22.68 -48.75 13.58
C GLU A 532 22.88 -49.08 12.09
N ASP A 533 22.40 -50.24 11.64
CA ASP A 533 22.47 -50.67 10.24
C ASP A 533 21.39 -50.05 9.33
N GLY A 534 20.43 -49.30 9.89
CA GLY A 534 19.34 -48.66 9.15
C GLY A 534 18.23 -49.59 8.62
N ASN A 535 18.35 -50.90 8.88
CA ASN A 535 17.45 -51.93 8.34
C ASN A 535 16.20 -52.19 9.21
N VAL A 536 16.32 -52.08 10.53
CA VAL A 536 15.21 -52.30 11.47
C VAL A 536 14.65 -50.95 11.90
N ILE A 537 13.35 -50.78 11.73
CA ILE A 537 12.59 -49.61 12.21
C ILE A 537 11.92 -50.02 13.52
N PHE A 538 12.27 -49.35 14.62
CA PHE A 538 11.69 -49.63 15.93
C PHE A 538 10.34 -48.93 16.11
N VAL A 539 10.31 -47.62 15.85
CA VAL A 539 9.13 -46.77 16.06
C VAL A 539 9.15 -45.63 15.03
N THR A 540 7.95 -45.23 14.57
CA THR A 540 7.77 -44.00 13.80
C THR A 540 7.23 -42.91 14.73
N LEU A 541 7.95 -41.79 14.81
CA LEU A 541 7.54 -40.59 15.53
C LEU A 541 6.74 -39.68 14.60
N GLU A 542 5.58 -39.24 15.07
CA GLU A 542 4.65 -38.39 14.32
C GLU A 542 4.67 -36.95 14.85
N LYS A 543 3.89 -36.08 14.20
CA LYS A 543 3.70 -34.68 14.60
C LYS A 543 3.37 -34.55 16.09
N GLY A 544 4.07 -33.63 16.76
CA GLY A 544 3.93 -33.33 18.18
C GLY A 544 4.76 -34.21 19.10
N ALA A 545 5.42 -35.25 18.59
CA ALA A 545 6.40 -36.00 19.36
C ALA A 545 7.66 -35.16 19.60
N VAL A 546 8.32 -35.44 20.73
CA VAL A 546 9.57 -34.80 21.16
C VAL A 546 10.60 -35.87 21.39
N PHE A 547 11.84 -35.58 21.01
CA PHE A 547 12.96 -36.48 21.24
C PHE A 547 14.26 -35.70 21.47
N GLY A 548 15.20 -36.37 22.13
CA GLY A 548 16.51 -35.80 22.43
C GLY A 548 16.52 -34.88 23.65
N GLU A 549 15.44 -34.84 24.42
CA GLU A 549 15.22 -34.02 25.60
C GLU A 549 16.14 -34.40 26.77
N LEU A 550 16.44 -35.70 26.94
CA LEU A 550 17.26 -36.19 28.04
C LEU A 550 18.75 -35.86 27.90
N ALA A 551 19.25 -35.72 26.67
CA ALA A 551 20.65 -35.38 26.44
C ALA A 551 20.98 -33.95 26.90
N LEU A 552 19.99 -33.06 26.95
CA LEU A 552 20.21 -31.65 27.29
C LEU A 552 20.51 -31.43 28.78
N LEU A 553 19.91 -32.22 29.67
CA LEU A 553 19.90 -31.99 31.12
C LEU A 553 21.18 -32.43 31.84
N ASN A 554 22.13 -33.07 31.13
CA ASN A 554 23.47 -33.38 31.65
C ASN A 554 23.46 -34.03 33.06
N ILE A 555 22.51 -34.95 33.29
CA ILE A 555 22.23 -35.49 34.63
C ILE A 555 23.42 -36.35 35.10
N PRO A 556 24.01 -36.07 36.28
CA PRO A 556 25.07 -36.89 36.84
C PRO A 556 24.55 -38.31 37.12
N GLY A 557 25.36 -39.33 36.80
CA GLY A 557 24.96 -40.75 36.93
C GLY A 557 24.15 -41.31 35.75
N SER A 558 23.89 -40.55 34.68
CA SER A 558 23.29 -41.09 33.45
C SER A 558 24.27 -42.03 32.75
N LYS A 559 23.89 -43.31 32.54
CA LYS A 559 24.74 -44.33 31.90
C LYS A 559 25.20 -43.95 30.49
N HIS A 560 24.42 -43.13 29.78
CA HIS A 560 24.72 -42.69 28.42
C HIS A 560 25.15 -41.21 28.36
N GLY A 561 25.21 -40.51 29.50
CA GLY A 561 25.64 -39.11 29.60
C GLY A 561 24.92 -38.19 28.61
N ASN A 562 25.70 -37.40 27.87
CA ASN A 562 25.22 -36.49 26.82
C ASN A 562 25.25 -37.13 25.41
N LYS A 563 25.16 -38.46 25.29
CA LYS A 563 25.13 -39.14 23.98
C LYS A 563 23.71 -39.51 23.59
N ARG A 564 23.44 -39.51 22.29
CA ARG A 564 22.17 -39.96 21.71
C ARG A 564 21.99 -41.47 21.91
N THR A 565 20.82 -41.86 22.38
CA THR A 565 20.47 -43.27 22.68
C THR A 565 20.01 -44.05 21.45
N ALA A 566 19.53 -43.36 20.40
CA ALA A 566 19.02 -43.98 19.20
C ALA A 566 19.38 -43.19 17.93
N SER A 567 19.41 -43.89 16.79
CA SER A 567 19.53 -43.28 15.47
C SER A 567 18.15 -42.92 14.95
N ILE A 568 17.96 -41.69 14.52
CA ILE A 568 16.67 -41.18 14.02
C ILE A 568 16.89 -40.61 12.64
N ARG A 569 16.12 -41.10 11.66
CA ARG A 569 16.15 -40.61 10.28
C ARG A 569 14.78 -40.08 9.86
N SER A 570 14.77 -39.14 8.94
CA SER A 570 13.54 -38.63 8.35
C SER A 570 13.03 -39.55 7.25
N LYS A 571 11.74 -39.94 7.31
CA LYS A 571 11.11 -40.77 6.27
C LYS A 571 10.88 -39.98 4.98
N GLY A 572 10.41 -38.75 5.14
CA GLY A 572 10.18 -37.78 4.06
C GLY A 572 10.86 -36.45 4.35
N TYR A 573 10.33 -35.37 3.78
CA TYR A 573 10.70 -34.05 4.28
C TYR A 573 10.02 -33.81 5.63
N SER A 574 10.81 -33.49 6.65
CA SER A 574 10.31 -33.22 8.00
C SER A 574 10.76 -31.85 8.48
N GLN A 575 9.85 -31.14 9.15
CA GLN A 575 10.10 -29.84 9.76
C GLN A 575 10.07 -30.00 11.27
N LEU A 576 11.17 -29.63 11.92
CA LEU A 576 11.39 -29.77 13.33
C LEU A 576 11.68 -28.39 13.94
N TYR A 577 11.31 -28.18 15.20
CA TYR A 577 11.85 -27.08 15.99
C TYR A 577 12.96 -27.61 16.89
N GLY A 578 14.16 -27.05 16.73
CA GLY A 578 15.32 -27.35 17.56
C GLY A 578 15.44 -26.36 18.72
N LEU A 579 15.71 -26.87 19.92
CA LEU A 579 16.14 -26.08 21.08
C LEU A 579 17.55 -26.51 21.47
N SER A 580 18.49 -25.56 21.46
CA SER A 580 19.88 -25.83 21.87
C SER A 580 19.98 -26.05 23.37
N LYS A 581 20.97 -26.87 23.75
CA LYS A 581 21.37 -27.06 25.14
C LYS A 581 21.75 -25.74 25.80
N ASP A 582 22.56 -24.93 25.14
CA ASP A 582 23.03 -23.65 25.68
C ASP A 582 21.84 -22.71 25.93
N ASP A 583 20.94 -22.63 24.95
CA ASP A 583 19.69 -21.85 25.01
C ASP A 583 18.77 -22.31 26.16
N LEU A 584 18.65 -23.63 26.36
CA LEU A 584 17.88 -24.20 27.46
C LEU A 584 18.52 -23.89 28.82
N TRP A 585 19.84 -24.07 28.96
CA TRP A 585 20.54 -23.82 30.23
C TRP A 585 20.56 -22.34 30.59
N GLU A 586 20.69 -21.44 29.63
CA GLU A 586 20.55 -20.01 29.85
C GLU A 586 19.15 -19.70 30.42
N CYS A 587 18.09 -20.21 29.78
CA CYS A 587 16.72 -20.06 30.27
C CYS A 587 16.52 -20.64 31.67
N ILE A 588 16.96 -21.87 31.91
CA ILE A 588 16.75 -22.56 33.19
C ILE A 588 17.54 -21.90 34.33
N ASN A 589 18.71 -21.32 34.05
CA ASN A 589 19.50 -20.60 35.07
C ASN A 589 18.80 -19.31 35.55
N GLU A 590 17.94 -18.71 34.73
CA GLU A 590 17.08 -17.59 35.14
C GLU A 590 15.93 -18.04 36.06
N PHE A 591 15.50 -19.31 35.96
CA PHE A 591 14.39 -19.90 36.71
C PHE A 591 14.83 -21.11 37.57
N PRO A 592 15.45 -20.89 38.75
CA PRO A 592 16.05 -21.96 39.56
C PRO A 592 15.03 -22.98 40.08
N ASN A 593 13.78 -22.60 40.30
CA ASN A 593 12.73 -23.56 40.69
C ASN A 593 12.42 -24.54 39.55
N ALA A 594 12.26 -24.02 38.32
CA ALA A 594 12.03 -24.84 37.14
C ALA A 594 13.23 -25.73 36.83
N LYS A 595 14.45 -25.27 37.09
CA LYS A 595 15.67 -26.09 37.02
C LYS A 595 15.56 -27.36 37.84
N ASN A 596 15.19 -27.23 39.11
CA ASN A 596 15.09 -28.37 40.01
C ASN A 596 13.98 -29.32 39.56
N ILE A 597 12.83 -28.79 39.15
CA ILE A 597 11.71 -29.59 38.60
C ILE A 597 12.16 -30.38 37.36
N LEU A 598 12.86 -29.72 36.44
CA LEU A 598 13.34 -30.34 35.19
C LEU A 598 14.38 -31.43 35.43
N ILE A 599 15.32 -31.19 36.36
CA ILE A 599 16.34 -32.18 36.73
C ILE A 599 15.69 -33.39 37.42
N GLU A 600 14.78 -33.17 38.37
CA GLU A 600 14.08 -34.26 39.06
C GLU A 600 13.20 -35.06 38.10
N LYS A 601 12.46 -34.40 37.20
CA LYS A 601 11.71 -35.09 36.13
C LYS A 601 12.63 -35.87 35.20
N GLY A 602 13.77 -35.32 34.84
CA GLY A 602 14.78 -36.02 34.06
C GLY A 602 15.30 -37.28 34.78
N LYS A 603 15.55 -37.20 36.10
CA LYS A 603 15.94 -38.35 36.93
C LYS A 603 14.83 -39.39 37.01
N GLU A 604 13.57 -38.99 37.19
CA GLU A 604 12.41 -39.89 37.19
C GLU A 604 12.29 -40.67 35.89
N ILE A 605 12.46 -39.98 34.75
CA ILE A 605 12.41 -40.61 33.42
C ILE A 605 13.58 -41.61 33.27
N LEU A 606 14.80 -41.22 33.66
CA LEU A 606 15.97 -42.11 33.58
C LEU A 606 15.87 -43.32 34.52
N ARG A 607 15.31 -43.17 35.73
CA ARG A 607 15.03 -44.28 36.67
C ARG A 607 14.05 -45.26 36.06
N LYS A 608 12.95 -44.75 35.48
CA LYS A 608 11.93 -45.58 34.83
C LYS A 608 12.50 -46.45 33.71
N ASP A 609 13.48 -45.91 32.98
CA ASP A 609 14.13 -46.61 31.87
C ASP A 609 15.37 -47.43 32.31
N ASN A 610 15.67 -47.53 33.62
CA ASN A 610 16.87 -48.19 34.18
C ASN A 610 18.22 -47.64 33.68
N LEU A 611 18.26 -46.36 33.31
CA LEU A 611 19.40 -45.66 32.71
C LEU A 611 20.18 -44.77 33.68
N LEU A 612 19.81 -44.76 34.98
CA LEU A 612 20.49 -44.01 36.04
C LEU A 612 21.31 -44.96 36.93
N ASP A 613 22.58 -44.65 37.17
CA ASP A 613 23.40 -45.28 38.21
C ASP A 613 23.34 -44.43 39.49
N GLU A 614 22.55 -44.87 40.46
CA GLU A 614 22.38 -44.20 41.76
C GLU A 614 23.66 -44.29 42.62
N ASN A 615 24.53 -45.27 42.36
CA ASN A 615 25.80 -45.47 43.07
C ASN A 615 26.87 -44.41 42.76
N MET A 616 26.64 -43.52 41.78
CA MET A 616 27.55 -42.38 41.54
C MET A 616 27.25 -41.17 42.42
N GLU A 617 26.02 -41.00 42.92
CA GLU A 617 25.67 -39.88 43.81
C GLU A 617 26.31 -40.05 45.20
N SER A 618 26.45 -41.29 45.70
CA SER A 618 27.17 -41.56 46.96
C SER A 618 28.68 -41.40 46.80
N ASN A 619 29.26 -41.86 45.68
CA ASN A 619 30.71 -41.82 45.47
C ASN A 619 31.27 -40.42 45.13
N LEU A 620 30.44 -39.46 44.71
CA LEU A 620 30.88 -38.07 44.53
C LEU A 620 30.99 -37.29 45.85
N PHE A 621 30.31 -37.74 46.91
CA PHE A 621 30.38 -37.11 48.24
C PHE A 621 31.12 -37.97 49.29
N GLU A 622 31.23 -39.28 49.14
CA GLU A 622 31.96 -40.16 50.08
C GLU A 622 33.50 -40.15 49.90
N GLU A 623 34.03 -39.59 48.81
CA GLU A 623 35.46 -39.29 48.68
C GLU A 623 35.84 -37.84 49.04
N CYS A 624 34.95 -37.07 49.69
CA CYS A 624 35.36 -35.87 50.42
C CYS A 624 36.07 -36.27 51.71
N ARG A 625 37.37 -36.55 51.54
CA ARG A 625 38.38 -36.63 52.60
C ARG A 625 38.29 -35.40 53.52
N SER A 626 38.87 -35.54 54.71
CA SER A 626 38.91 -34.50 55.76
C SER A 626 39.19 -33.09 55.19
N THR A 627 38.69 -32.05 55.84
CA THR A 627 38.88 -30.63 55.46
C THR A 627 40.33 -30.27 55.11
N GLU A 628 41.30 -30.97 55.69
CA GLU A 628 42.73 -30.83 55.41
C GLU A 628 43.13 -31.29 54.00
N ASP A 629 42.57 -32.39 53.51
CA ASP A 629 42.87 -32.96 52.19
C ASP A 629 42.24 -32.13 51.06
N ILE A 630 41.06 -31.55 51.31
CA ILE A 630 40.43 -30.59 50.37
C ILE A 630 41.27 -29.32 50.28
N TYR A 631 41.82 -28.84 51.41
CA TYR A 631 42.71 -27.68 51.44
C TYR A 631 44.01 -27.93 50.66
N HIS A 632 44.64 -29.10 50.84
CA HIS A 632 45.84 -29.47 50.10
C HIS A 632 45.58 -29.70 48.60
N THR A 633 44.42 -30.24 48.24
CA THR A 633 44.02 -30.42 46.84
C THR A 633 43.70 -29.08 46.17
N LEU A 634 43.02 -28.18 46.86
CA LEU A 634 42.79 -26.81 46.40
C LEU A 634 44.11 -26.05 46.22
N LEU A 635 45.05 -26.16 47.17
CA LEU A 635 46.38 -25.57 47.03
C LEU A 635 47.14 -26.12 45.82
N TYR A 636 47.03 -27.43 45.58
CA TYR A 636 47.63 -28.05 44.40
C TYR A 636 47.01 -27.50 43.10
N TYR A 637 45.68 -27.40 43.01
CA TYR A 637 45.01 -26.85 41.83
C TYR A 637 45.27 -25.36 41.64
N VAL A 638 45.30 -24.56 42.71
CA VAL A 638 45.63 -23.13 42.67
C VAL A 638 47.04 -22.95 42.13
N LYS A 639 48.02 -23.70 42.64
CA LYS A 639 49.40 -23.62 42.16
C LYS A 639 49.56 -24.04 40.69
N ASN A 640 48.82 -25.06 40.27
CA ASN A 640 48.83 -25.54 38.88
C ASN A 640 48.13 -24.55 37.93
N LEU A 641 47.13 -23.81 38.43
CA LEU A 641 46.50 -22.71 37.72
C LEU A 641 47.42 -21.49 37.62
N GLU A 642 48.16 -21.16 38.68
CA GLU A 642 49.18 -20.10 38.66
C GLU A 642 50.26 -20.39 37.61
N GLU A 643 50.80 -21.61 37.56
CA GLU A 643 51.78 -22.00 36.54
C GLU A 643 51.22 -21.90 35.12
N LYS A 644 49.97 -22.32 34.89
CA LYS A 644 49.32 -22.19 33.58
C LYS A 644 49.05 -20.74 33.21
N ILE A 645 48.66 -19.90 34.17
CA ILE A 645 48.44 -18.47 33.95
C ILE A 645 49.76 -17.79 33.57
N ASP A 646 50.86 -18.13 34.25
CA ASP A 646 52.18 -17.61 33.93
C ASP A 646 52.66 -18.06 32.54
N ASP A 647 52.43 -19.32 32.17
CA ASP A 647 52.76 -19.84 30.84
C ASP A 647 51.95 -19.13 29.74
N ILE A 648 50.63 -18.96 29.95
CA ILE A 648 49.76 -18.22 29.03
C ILE A 648 50.19 -16.76 28.92
N ASN A 649 50.53 -16.10 30.03
CA ASN A 649 50.96 -14.71 30.04
C ASN A 649 52.31 -14.54 29.32
N SER A 650 53.22 -15.51 29.47
CA SER A 650 54.49 -15.54 28.73
C SER A 650 54.26 -15.71 27.22
N THR A 651 53.35 -16.61 26.85
CA THR A 651 52.96 -16.88 25.46
C THR A 651 52.29 -15.65 24.84
N TYR A 652 51.40 -14.99 25.58
CA TYR A 652 50.74 -13.76 25.18
C TYR A 652 51.76 -12.62 24.96
N LYS A 653 52.71 -12.44 25.87
CA LYS A 653 53.79 -11.44 25.71
C LYS A 653 54.64 -11.72 24.48
N ASN A 654 55.00 -12.99 24.25
CA ASN A 654 55.77 -13.40 23.08
C ASN A 654 54.99 -13.19 21.77
N GLY A 655 53.73 -13.61 21.71
CA GLY A 655 52.85 -13.41 20.56
C GLY A 655 52.63 -11.93 20.26
N THR A 656 52.42 -11.10 21.29
CA THR A 656 52.27 -9.65 21.15
C THR A 656 53.56 -9.00 20.63
N ARG A 657 54.73 -9.46 21.09
CA ARG A 657 56.03 -8.97 20.61
C ARG A 657 56.24 -9.31 19.14
N GLU A 658 55.92 -10.53 18.75
CA GLU A 658 56.03 -10.99 17.36
C GLU A 658 55.06 -10.24 16.44
N LEU A 659 53.81 -10.04 16.88
CA LEU A 659 52.84 -9.21 16.17
C LEU A 659 53.32 -7.78 15.99
N LYS A 660 53.88 -7.15 17.03
CA LYS A 660 54.45 -5.80 16.92
C LYS A 660 55.59 -5.73 15.91
N GLN A 661 56.48 -6.73 15.88
CA GLN A 661 57.57 -6.83 14.91
C GLN A 661 57.06 -7.00 13.48
N LYS A 662 56.07 -7.89 13.27
CA LYS A 662 55.42 -8.09 11.97
C LYS A 662 54.72 -6.81 11.50
N LEU A 663 54.03 -6.12 12.39
CA LEU A 663 53.35 -4.85 12.10
C LEU A 663 54.35 -3.76 11.68
N THR A 664 55.47 -3.61 12.39
CA THR A 664 56.52 -2.64 12.02
C THR A 664 57.14 -2.97 10.65
N MET A 665 57.32 -4.24 10.34
CA MET A 665 57.83 -4.68 9.04
C MET A 665 56.83 -4.41 7.91
N LEU A 666 55.53 -4.62 8.16
CA LEU A 666 54.44 -4.28 7.25
C LEU A 666 54.35 -2.77 7.01
N GLU A 667 54.43 -1.95 8.07
CA GLU A 667 54.45 -0.50 7.95
C GLU A 667 55.64 0.01 7.13
N LYS A 668 56.82 -0.59 7.33
CA LYS A 668 58.02 -0.27 6.55
C LYS A 668 57.80 -0.61 5.07
N ASN A 669 57.28 -1.79 4.76
CA ASN A 669 56.96 -2.20 3.39
C ASN A 669 55.90 -1.31 2.75
N TYR A 670 54.85 -0.96 3.49
CA TYR A 670 53.83 -0.04 3.03
C TYR A 670 54.41 1.33 2.67
N LYS A 671 55.26 1.91 3.54
CA LYS A 671 55.93 3.19 3.26
C LYS A 671 56.81 3.13 2.01
N VAL A 672 57.54 2.02 1.80
CA VAL A 672 58.37 1.81 0.61
C VAL A 672 57.52 1.70 -0.66
N ASN A 673 56.47 0.88 -0.63
CA ASN A 673 55.58 0.70 -1.77
C ASN A 673 54.81 1.98 -2.12
N LYS A 674 54.35 2.73 -1.11
CA LYS A 674 53.72 4.04 -1.31
C LYS A 674 54.66 5.02 -2.01
N LYS A 675 55.96 5.04 -1.65
CA LYS A 675 56.97 5.85 -2.35
C LYS A 675 57.18 5.39 -3.79
N LYS A 676 57.26 4.07 -4.05
CA LYS A 676 57.39 3.53 -5.42
C LYS A 676 56.20 3.91 -6.30
N ILE A 677 54.98 3.70 -5.82
CA ILE A 677 53.76 4.04 -6.57
C ILE A 677 53.72 5.53 -6.90
N LYS A 678 54.11 6.40 -5.95
CA LYS A 678 54.19 7.84 -6.19
C LYS A 678 55.21 8.18 -7.29
N MET A 679 56.40 7.57 -7.25
CA MET A 679 57.42 7.76 -8.29
C MET A 679 56.96 7.25 -9.66
N ASP A 680 56.30 6.09 -9.74
CA ASP A 680 55.78 5.55 -11.00
C ASP A 680 54.65 6.42 -11.58
N TYR A 681 53.79 6.98 -10.72
CA TYR A 681 52.76 7.91 -11.13
C TYR A 681 53.36 9.21 -11.71
N GLU A 682 54.34 9.80 -11.02
CA GLU A 682 55.04 11.00 -11.52
C GLU A 682 55.79 10.71 -12.83
N ARG A 683 56.39 9.53 -12.96
CA ARG A 683 57.08 9.10 -14.20
C ARG A 683 56.11 8.96 -15.38
N LYS A 684 54.95 8.34 -15.17
CA LYS A 684 53.89 8.22 -16.19
C LYS A 684 53.32 9.59 -16.56
N LYS A 685 53.11 10.48 -15.58
CA LYS A 685 52.64 11.85 -15.82
C LYS A 685 53.62 12.66 -16.67
N ASN A 686 54.92 12.53 -16.41
CA ASN A 686 55.95 13.22 -17.21
C ASN A 686 56.07 12.61 -18.62
N GLN A 687 55.91 11.29 -18.78
CA GLN A 687 55.86 10.66 -20.10
C GLN A 687 54.66 11.14 -20.92
N THR A 688 53.46 11.18 -20.34
CA THR A 688 52.28 11.71 -21.03
C THR A 688 52.47 13.19 -21.38
N ALA A 689 52.96 14.03 -20.46
CA ALA A 689 53.26 15.43 -20.75
C ALA A 689 54.22 15.60 -21.94
N SER A 690 55.30 14.80 -22.03
CA SER A 690 56.24 14.86 -23.17
C SER A 690 55.64 14.40 -24.51
N VAL A 691 54.62 13.53 -24.47
CA VAL A 691 53.89 13.08 -25.67
C VAL A 691 52.93 14.16 -26.16
N TRP A 692 52.37 14.97 -25.26
CA TRP A 692 51.54 16.12 -25.60
C TRP A 692 52.35 17.31 -26.12
N GLU A 693 53.60 17.51 -25.69
CA GLU A 693 54.50 18.56 -26.24
C GLU A 693 55.10 18.21 -27.62
N LYS A 694 55.06 16.92 -28.03
CA LYS A 694 55.56 16.45 -29.33
C LYS A 694 54.47 16.32 -30.42
N ARG A 695 53.21 16.56 -30.07
CA ARG A 695 52.08 16.73 -31.00
C ARG A 695 51.78 18.20 -31.14
#